data_AF-A0A518HPQ9-F1
#
_entry.id   AF-A0A518HPQ9-F1
#
_cell.length_a   1.000
_cell.length_b   1.000
_cell.length_c   1.000
_cell.angle_alpha   90.00
_cell.angle_beta   90.00
_cell.angle_gamma   90.00
#
_symmetry.space_group_name_H-M   'P 1'
#
loop_
_entity.id
_entity.type
_entity.pdbx_description
1 polymer ?
#
loop_
_entity_poly.entity_id
_entity_poly.type
_entity_poly.pdbx_seq_one_letter_code
_entity_poly.pdbx_strand_id
1 'polypeptide(L)'
;MNCRALLLFAIVIHSLAAGSADADEASFESDVAPLLIRRCVECHQGRHPSGNLLLTTAEGFRRGGDSGPAVDLDNPQDSYLLQRIHDGEMPPEKKGRSQQLPEQEVAVLQRWIAAGAEWPKGRHLDWFERSSDVRGGRDLWSLQPVRRPDVPRLQTLPQPANPIDAFVGARLEEQQMSPAAAAGKRVLLRRLYFDLIGLPPSLEQVEAFERDDSPQALEHVIDRLLDSPQYGERWGRYWLDLVRYADTSGYERDQEKPFAWKYRDWVVNALNSDMPYDRFVIAQLAGDEIPERTEASVVATGFLRLGAWNDEPNDPLDYQYDRLEDLVHTTSSSFLAMTVKCARCHDHKFDAIKQEDYYRMASAFWAGPIAARQRKLLGGPTPEELGVTEVLGWTDLGPTPPPLHVLHNGEREAPLDEVVPASLSMIPDLERTFDAPPDGSKSSHRRLQLAQWIANPDNPLTARVFVNRLWQHHFGKAIVRSPNNFGFLADPPTHPKLLDWLADEFVKRGWKIKRMHKLILTSKTWQQSSNHTEFSSYNQKDSANRLWWKSERRRLDAEALRDAMLAVSGELDLRVGGPGFRPTIDAAALEGLSKKSAAWNPSPPEEQLRRSLYMFSKRGLLPPMMTTFNFSDTTLSCGKRDVTTVPTQALVLMNNPLVHARSRRLASTIIANGAQGRDRVSQLWSAVFAREPFAEEFRLAEKHLETQLRRFEPLATEPAQTEQTGSPETLALASLAHVLLNSNEFIYLD
;
A
#
# COMPACT_ATOMS: atom_id res chain seq x y z
N MET A 1 36.71 41.19 73.42
CA MET A 1 36.23 41.43 74.80
C MET A 1 34.72 41.29 74.80
N ASN A 2 34.23 40.31 75.58
CA ASN A 2 32.89 40.20 76.20
C ASN A 2 31.64 40.16 75.30
N CYS A 3 30.54 39.48 75.62
CA CYS A 3 30.20 38.31 76.45
C CYS A 3 28.67 38.13 76.23
N ARG A 4 28.20 36.89 76.06
CA ARG A 4 26.88 36.32 76.42
C ARG A 4 25.58 37.18 76.32
N ALA A 5 24.54 36.65 75.66
CA ALA A 5 23.39 35.95 76.29
C ALA A 5 22.08 36.00 75.48
N LEU A 6 21.44 34.82 75.42
CA LEU A 6 20.04 34.45 75.15
C LEU A 6 18.96 35.54 75.07
N LEU A 7 18.00 35.35 74.14
CA LEU A 7 16.56 35.44 74.43
C LEU A 7 15.69 34.71 73.38
N LEU A 8 14.72 33.95 73.90
CA LEU A 8 13.68 33.22 73.18
C LEU A 8 12.85 34.14 72.27
N PHE A 9 12.45 33.64 71.09
CA PHE A 9 11.31 34.20 70.36
C PHE A 9 10.26 33.11 70.12
N ALA A 10 9.07 33.36 70.65
CA ALA A 10 7.87 32.55 70.48
C ALA A 10 7.40 32.59 69.02
N ILE A 11 7.15 31.42 68.44
CA ILE A 11 6.52 31.27 67.13
C ILE A 11 5.01 31.47 67.34
N VAL A 12 4.48 32.59 66.84
CA VAL A 12 3.05 32.80 66.69
C VAL A 12 2.63 32.18 65.36
N ILE A 13 1.97 31.02 65.43
CA ILE A 13 1.31 30.38 64.28
C ILE A 13 0.06 31.20 63.95
N HIS A 14 0.12 31.98 62.87
CA HIS A 14 -1.08 32.48 62.21
C HIS A 14 -1.54 31.45 61.19
N SER A 15 -2.59 30.71 61.53
CA SER A 15 -3.34 29.86 60.62
C SER A 15 -4.05 30.73 59.59
N LEU A 16 -3.45 30.89 58.42
CA LEU A 16 -4.17 31.28 57.21
C LEU A 16 -4.95 30.06 56.72
N ALA A 17 -6.25 30.05 57.01
CA ALA A 17 -7.20 29.16 56.39
C ALA A 17 -7.25 29.49 54.89
N ALA A 18 -6.51 28.71 54.10
CA ALA A 18 -6.76 28.59 52.67
C ALA A 18 -8.06 27.79 52.50
N GLY A 19 -9.04 28.39 51.82
CA GLY A 19 -10.28 27.71 51.48
C GLY A 19 -10.01 26.48 50.62
N SER A 20 -10.47 25.33 51.10
CA SER A 20 -10.65 24.11 50.32
C SER A 20 -12.01 24.18 49.63
N ALA A 21 -12.02 24.63 48.39
CA ALA A 21 -13.10 24.39 47.43
C ALA A 21 -12.43 23.99 46.10
N ASP A 22 -13.06 23.07 45.36
CA ASP A 22 -12.67 22.52 44.04
C ASP A 22 -11.87 21.21 43.97
N ALA A 23 -12.05 20.27 44.91
CA ALA A 23 -11.58 18.88 44.74
C ALA A 23 -12.70 17.84 44.53
N ASP A 24 -13.98 18.24 44.57
CA ASP A 24 -15.13 17.31 44.64
C ASP A 24 -16.07 17.32 43.41
N GLU A 25 -15.91 18.25 42.47
CA GLU A 25 -16.74 18.30 41.24
C GLU A 25 -16.10 17.52 40.10
N ALA A 26 -16.82 16.52 39.54
CA ALA A 26 -16.36 15.80 38.36
C ALA A 26 -16.38 16.75 37.14
N SER A 27 -15.25 16.90 36.45
CA SER A 27 -15.18 17.75 35.27
C SER A 27 -15.87 17.08 34.10
N PHE A 28 -16.78 17.81 33.45
CA PHE A 28 -17.49 17.25 32.31
C PHE A 28 -16.54 16.80 31.19
N GLU A 29 -15.51 17.59 30.85
CA GLU A 29 -14.63 17.29 29.71
C GLU A 29 -13.56 16.23 30.01
N SER A 30 -13.02 16.18 31.23
CA SER A 30 -11.99 15.18 31.57
C SER A 30 -12.58 13.85 32.05
N ASP A 31 -13.75 13.87 32.69
CA ASP A 31 -14.27 12.71 33.42
C ASP A 31 -15.57 12.18 32.80
N VAL A 32 -16.58 13.03 32.61
CA VAL A 32 -17.94 12.62 32.21
C VAL A 32 -18.04 12.32 30.73
N ALA A 33 -17.61 13.24 29.87
CA ALA A 33 -17.71 13.12 28.42
C ALA A 33 -16.98 11.87 27.89
N PRO A 34 -15.72 11.57 28.30
CA PRO A 34 -15.06 10.33 27.89
C PRO A 34 -15.83 9.07 28.32
N LEU A 35 -16.44 9.09 29.51
CA LEU A 35 -17.23 7.98 30.02
C LEU A 35 -18.52 7.77 29.21
N LEU A 36 -19.29 8.84 28.98
CA LEU A 36 -20.51 8.78 28.15
C LEU A 36 -20.19 8.33 26.72
N ILE A 37 -19.13 8.89 26.10
CA ILE A 37 -18.69 8.49 24.76
C ILE A 37 -18.36 6.99 24.70
N ARG A 38 -17.65 6.48 25.71
CA ARG A 38 -17.17 5.09 25.73
C ARG A 38 -18.29 4.09 26.05
N ARG A 39 -19.23 4.43 26.94
CA ARG A 39 -20.21 3.48 27.49
C ARG A 39 -21.61 3.64 26.90
N CYS A 40 -21.99 4.83 26.47
CA CYS A 40 -23.39 5.16 26.21
C CYS A 40 -23.63 5.61 24.77
N VAL A 41 -22.74 6.43 24.20
CA VAL A 41 -22.96 7.08 22.91
C VAL A 41 -23.05 6.09 21.75
N GLU A 42 -22.41 4.92 21.79
CA GLU A 42 -22.53 3.88 20.73
C GLU A 42 -24.01 3.58 20.40
N CYS A 43 -24.87 3.47 21.41
CA CYS A 43 -26.29 3.13 21.26
C CYS A 43 -27.24 4.35 21.38
N HIS A 44 -26.80 5.42 22.03
CA HIS A 44 -27.62 6.60 22.35
C HIS A 44 -27.24 7.83 21.52
N GLN A 45 -26.99 7.61 20.22
CA GLN A 45 -26.66 8.65 19.24
C GLN A 45 -27.43 8.46 17.93
N GLY A 46 -27.27 9.43 17.02
CA GLY A 46 -27.77 9.32 15.65
C GLY A 46 -29.29 9.44 15.54
N ARG A 47 -29.83 8.87 14.45
CA ARG A 47 -31.25 9.03 14.06
C ARG A 47 -32.21 8.09 14.77
N HIS A 48 -31.71 6.92 15.17
CA HIS A 48 -32.49 5.88 15.84
C HIS A 48 -31.80 5.45 17.14
N PRO A 49 -31.62 6.36 18.12
CA PRO A 49 -31.00 6.01 19.38
C PRO A 49 -31.88 5.02 20.17
N SER A 50 -31.24 4.09 20.87
CA SER A 50 -31.94 3.08 21.67
C SER A 50 -32.81 3.74 22.75
N GLY A 51 -34.07 3.33 22.84
CA GLY A 51 -35.07 3.90 23.75
C GLY A 51 -35.36 5.39 23.50
N ASN A 52 -35.10 5.89 22.28
CA ASN A 52 -35.20 7.30 21.88
C ASN A 52 -34.40 8.29 22.77
N LEU A 53 -33.44 7.78 23.55
CA LEU A 53 -32.60 8.56 24.46
C LEU A 53 -31.33 9.02 23.74
N LEU A 54 -31.14 10.35 23.63
CA LEU A 54 -29.98 10.95 22.98
C LEU A 54 -28.98 11.49 24.00
N LEU A 55 -27.80 10.87 24.10
CA LEU A 55 -26.75 11.23 25.07
C LEU A 55 -25.57 11.97 24.42
N THR A 56 -25.81 12.66 23.31
CA THR A 56 -24.78 13.45 22.61
C THR A 56 -24.92 14.96 22.81
N THR A 57 -26.04 15.44 23.37
CA THR A 57 -26.31 16.87 23.57
C THR A 57 -27.00 17.13 24.89
N ALA A 58 -26.83 18.34 25.43
CA ALA A 58 -27.56 18.80 26.62
C ALA A 58 -29.09 18.71 26.45
N GLU A 59 -29.60 19.08 25.28
CA GLU A 59 -31.04 19.04 24.97
C GLU A 59 -31.57 17.61 24.94
N GLY A 60 -30.88 16.71 24.23
CA GLY A 60 -31.23 15.29 24.17
C GLY A 60 -31.20 14.64 25.55
N PHE A 61 -30.15 14.92 26.33
CA PHE A 61 -29.99 14.42 27.69
C PHE A 61 -31.13 14.86 28.61
N ARG A 62 -31.51 16.15 28.57
CA ARG A 62 -32.63 16.70 29.37
C ARG A 62 -34.00 16.22 28.91
N ARG A 63 -34.19 16.00 27.60
CA ARG A 63 -35.46 15.51 27.04
C ARG A 63 -35.79 14.10 27.54
N GLY A 64 -34.78 13.28 27.80
CA GLY A 64 -34.96 11.87 28.19
C GLY A 64 -35.31 10.98 27.00
N GLY A 65 -35.80 9.77 27.29
CA GLY A 65 -36.19 8.76 26.31
C GLY A 65 -37.62 8.26 26.51
N ASP A 66 -37.95 7.11 25.93
CA ASP A 66 -39.30 6.51 25.99
C ASP A 66 -39.76 6.20 27.42
N SER A 67 -38.82 6.02 28.35
CA SER A 67 -39.08 5.79 29.77
C SER A 67 -39.18 7.07 30.61
N GLY A 68 -39.13 8.26 29.99
CA GLY A 68 -39.13 9.55 30.68
C GLY A 68 -37.73 10.16 30.87
N PRO A 69 -37.57 11.11 31.82
CA PRO A 69 -36.30 11.76 32.09
C PRO A 69 -35.20 10.77 32.47
N ALA A 70 -34.00 10.94 31.91
CA ALA A 70 -32.86 10.07 32.23
C ALA A 70 -32.25 10.38 33.61
N VAL A 71 -32.36 11.62 34.07
CA VAL A 71 -31.87 12.09 35.36
C VAL A 71 -32.94 12.86 36.11
N ASP A 72 -32.98 12.67 37.42
CA ASP A 72 -33.76 13.46 38.36
C ASP A 72 -32.77 14.37 39.11
N LEU A 73 -32.83 15.68 38.84
CA LEU A 73 -31.93 16.65 39.48
C LEU A 73 -32.38 17.03 40.89
N ASP A 74 -33.65 16.79 41.24
CA ASP A 74 -34.17 17.01 42.59
C ASP A 74 -33.78 15.83 43.51
N ASN A 75 -33.72 14.61 42.96
CA ASN A 75 -33.24 13.41 43.64
C ASN A 75 -32.16 12.67 42.81
N PRO A 76 -30.92 13.18 42.75
CA PRO A 76 -29.84 12.63 41.92
C PRO A 76 -29.63 11.11 42.03
N GLN A 77 -29.75 10.54 43.22
CA GLN A 77 -29.54 9.09 43.45
C GLN A 77 -30.65 8.22 42.85
N ASP A 78 -31.84 8.76 42.66
CA ASP A 78 -33.00 8.06 42.10
C ASP A 78 -33.09 8.25 40.56
N SER A 79 -32.06 8.86 39.95
CA SER A 79 -31.98 9.05 38.50
C SER A 79 -32.07 7.71 37.76
N TYR A 80 -33.00 7.62 36.82
CA TYR A 80 -33.26 6.40 36.05
C TYR A 80 -32.01 5.86 35.33
N LEU A 81 -31.14 6.74 34.83
CA LEU A 81 -29.85 6.37 34.25
C LEU A 81 -28.98 5.60 35.26
N LEU A 82 -28.86 6.09 36.49
CA LEU A 82 -28.05 5.44 37.52
C LEU A 82 -28.67 4.11 37.97
N GLN A 83 -30.00 4.05 38.08
CA GLN A 83 -30.70 2.80 38.38
C GLN A 83 -30.36 1.71 37.36
N ARG A 84 -30.47 2.00 36.06
CA ARG A 84 -30.18 1.03 35.00
C ARG A 84 -28.71 0.60 34.96
N ILE A 85 -27.79 1.48 35.38
CA ILE A 85 -26.36 1.15 35.51
C ILE A 85 -26.12 0.22 36.71
N HIS A 86 -26.73 0.52 37.86
CA HIS A 86 -26.62 -0.31 39.07
C HIS A 86 -27.24 -1.70 38.89
N ASP A 87 -28.37 -1.77 38.20
CA ASP A 87 -29.06 -3.03 37.86
C ASP A 87 -28.28 -3.86 36.82
N GLY A 88 -27.20 -3.32 36.25
CA GLY A 88 -26.37 -4.01 35.25
C GLY A 88 -27.04 -4.15 33.88
N GLU A 89 -28.16 -3.45 33.65
CA GLU A 89 -28.88 -3.47 32.38
C GLU A 89 -28.22 -2.56 31.33
N MET A 90 -27.55 -1.49 31.79
CA MET A 90 -26.85 -0.53 30.93
C MET A 90 -25.38 -0.38 31.35
N PRO A 91 -24.42 -0.53 30.42
CA PRO A 91 -24.58 -0.99 29.04
C PRO A 91 -25.01 -2.47 28.97
N PRO A 92 -25.77 -2.86 27.92
CA PRO A 92 -26.25 -4.23 27.77
C PRO A 92 -25.10 -5.22 27.57
N GLU A 93 -25.34 -6.50 27.91
CA GLU A 93 -24.36 -7.55 27.69
C GLU A 93 -23.93 -7.66 26.22
N LYS A 94 -22.62 -7.81 25.97
CA LYS A 94 -22.08 -8.00 24.62
C LYS A 94 -21.55 -9.42 24.51
N LYS A 95 -22.21 -10.26 23.69
CA LYS A 95 -21.88 -11.68 23.51
C LYS A 95 -21.91 -12.49 24.82
N GLY A 96 -22.94 -12.25 25.65
CA GLY A 96 -23.14 -12.94 26.93
C GLY A 96 -22.08 -12.62 27.99
N ARG A 97 -21.42 -11.46 27.86
CA ARG A 97 -20.51 -10.92 28.88
C ARG A 97 -21.07 -9.60 29.39
N SER A 98 -21.15 -9.49 30.72
CA SER A 98 -21.51 -8.26 31.40
C SER A 98 -20.59 -7.10 30.98
N GLN A 99 -21.20 -5.94 30.76
CA GLN A 99 -20.54 -4.67 30.46
C GLN A 99 -20.70 -3.67 31.61
N GLN A 100 -21.02 -4.17 32.81
CA GLN A 100 -21.24 -3.35 33.99
C GLN A 100 -20.04 -2.42 34.26
N LEU A 101 -20.34 -1.17 34.59
CA LEU A 101 -19.32 -0.17 34.83
C LEU A 101 -18.58 -0.48 36.14
N PRO A 102 -17.25 -0.27 36.20
CA PRO A 102 -16.52 -0.24 37.46
C PRO A 102 -17.10 0.83 38.40
N GLU A 103 -17.10 0.57 39.71
CA GLU A 103 -17.63 1.49 40.73
C GLU A 103 -17.05 2.92 40.61
N GLN A 104 -15.79 3.04 40.21
CA GLN A 104 -15.13 4.33 39.99
C GLN A 104 -15.77 5.14 38.85
N GLU A 105 -16.16 4.47 37.75
CA GLU A 105 -16.85 5.11 36.62
C GLU A 105 -18.28 5.50 37.03
N VAL A 106 -18.97 4.65 37.79
CA VAL A 106 -20.31 4.96 38.34
C VAL A 106 -20.25 6.17 39.26
N ALA A 107 -19.24 6.26 40.12
CA ALA A 107 -19.05 7.37 41.04
C ALA A 107 -18.81 8.70 40.32
N VAL A 108 -18.21 8.70 39.12
CA VAL A 108 -18.08 9.90 38.28
C VAL A 108 -19.45 10.41 37.85
N LEU A 109 -20.33 9.53 37.34
CA LEU A 109 -21.68 9.91 36.94
C LEU A 109 -22.51 10.36 38.15
N GLN A 110 -22.40 9.68 39.28
CA GLN A 110 -23.11 10.07 40.51
C GLN A 110 -22.71 11.47 40.99
N ARG A 111 -21.41 11.77 41.04
CA ARG A 111 -20.93 13.11 41.44
C ARG A 111 -21.38 14.18 40.46
N TRP A 112 -21.27 13.92 39.16
CA TRP A 112 -21.70 14.86 38.12
C TRP A 112 -23.20 15.16 38.18
N ILE A 113 -24.05 14.14 38.33
CA ILE A 113 -25.50 14.31 38.45
C ILE A 113 -25.86 15.05 39.74
N ALA A 114 -25.21 14.70 40.86
CA ALA A 114 -25.40 15.39 42.14
C ALA A 114 -24.97 16.87 42.11
N ALA A 115 -23.98 17.21 41.28
CA ALA A 115 -23.56 18.59 41.01
C ALA A 115 -24.46 19.32 40.00
N GLY A 116 -25.62 18.77 39.65
CA GLY A 116 -26.60 19.40 38.75
C GLY A 116 -26.48 18.99 37.28
N ALA A 117 -25.66 17.98 36.97
CA ALA A 117 -25.43 17.46 35.62
C ALA A 117 -25.12 18.56 34.59
N GLU A 118 -24.26 19.51 34.96
CA GLU A 118 -23.91 20.62 34.07
C GLU A 118 -23.29 20.10 32.77
N TRP A 119 -23.85 20.56 31.65
CA TRP A 119 -23.42 20.22 30.31
C TRP A 119 -22.96 21.50 29.61
N PRO A 120 -21.70 21.59 29.12
CA PRO A 120 -21.18 22.81 28.53
C PRO A 120 -22.01 23.28 27.34
N LYS A 121 -22.29 24.59 27.27
CA LYS A 121 -23.16 25.15 26.23
C LYS A 121 -22.60 24.86 24.84
N GLY A 122 -23.42 24.26 23.97
CA GLY A 122 -23.05 23.94 22.59
C GLY A 122 -22.15 22.70 22.45
N ARG A 123 -21.82 22.02 23.55
CA ARG A 123 -21.02 20.79 23.49
C ARG A 123 -21.85 19.64 22.93
N HIS A 124 -21.40 19.11 21.80
CA HIS A 124 -21.93 17.89 21.19
C HIS A 124 -20.91 16.77 21.33
N LEU A 125 -21.25 15.65 21.96
CA LEU A 125 -20.38 14.48 22.04
C LEU A 125 -20.48 13.68 20.74
N ASP A 126 -19.37 13.53 20.05
CA ASP A 126 -19.21 12.65 18.89
C ASP A 126 -18.49 11.37 19.32
N TRP A 127 -19.07 10.22 18.96
CA TRP A 127 -18.54 8.91 19.33
C TRP A 127 -17.07 8.74 18.95
N PHE A 128 -16.63 9.37 17.86
CA PHE A 128 -15.28 9.26 17.31
C PHE A 128 -14.33 10.36 17.76
N GLU A 129 -14.65 11.18 18.77
CA GLU A 129 -13.74 12.24 19.24
C GLU A 129 -12.39 11.70 19.74
N ARG A 130 -12.42 10.65 20.56
CA ARG A 130 -11.23 10.05 21.16
C ARG A 130 -11.15 8.55 20.89
N SER A 131 -9.93 8.04 20.92
CA SER A 131 -9.60 6.64 20.82
C SER A 131 -9.89 5.95 22.15
N SER A 132 -10.32 4.70 22.07
CA SER A 132 -10.52 3.80 23.21
C SER A 132 -9.68 2.54 23.01
N ASP A 133 -9.82 1.60 23.94
CA ASP A 133 -9.22 0.27 23.87
C ASP A 133 -9.79 -0.61 22.75
N VAL A 134 -10.93 -0.24 22.17
CA VAL A 134 -11.64 -1.04 21.16
C VAL A 134 -11.87 -0.32 19.83
N ARG A 135 -11.58 0.98 19.74
CA ARG A 135 -11.88 1.82 18.56
C ARG A 135 -10.93 3.03 18.48
N GLY A 136 -10.54 3.41 17.26
CA GLY A 136 -9.79 4.63 16.98
C GLY A 136 -10.71 5.83 16.78
N GLY A 137 -10.43 6.92 17.50
CA GLY A 137 -11.05 8.23 17.30
C GLY A 137 -10.24 9.10 16.34
N ARG A 138 -10.64 10.37 16.22
CA ARG A 138 -9.94 11.35 15.37
C ARG A 138 -8.56 11.74 15.92
N ASP A 139 -8.30 11.44 17.19
CA ASP A 139 -6.98 11.50 17.84
C ASP A 139 -6.01 10.37 17.42
N LEU A 140 -6.45 9.42 16.58
CA LEU A 140 -5.59 8.37 16.03
C LEU A 140 -4.41 8.99 15.27
N TRP A 141 -3.20 8.47 15.50
CA TRP A 141 -1.94 9.01 14.98
C TRP A 141 -1.95 9.29 13.46
N SER A 142 -2.65 8.48 12.67
CA SER A 142 -2.71 8.58 11.21
C SER A 142 -3.60 9.72 10.72
N LEU A 143 -4.58 10.13 11.54
CA LEU A 143 -5.49 11.24 11.28
C LEU A 143 -4.96 12.58 11.82
N GLN A 144 -3.90 12.55 12.63
CA GLN A 144 -3.27 13.76 13.13
C GLN A 144 -2.43 14.44 12.04
N PRO A 145 -2.45 15.79 11.95
CA PRO A 145 -1.62 16.55 11.00
C PRO A 145 -0.14 16.13 11.06
N VAL A 146 0.50 16.04 9.90
CA VAL A 146 1.94 15.73 9.82
C VAL A 146 2.73 16.90 10.40
N ARG A 147 3.53 16.63 11.43
CA ARG A 147 4.43 17.62 12.03
C ARG A 147 5.87 17.17 11.83
N ARG A 148 6.70 17.97 11.15
CA ARG A 148 8.11 17.65 10.93
C ARG A 148 8.83 17.53 12.29
N PRO A 149 9.31 16.34 12.67
CA PRO A 149 10.07 16.19 13.89
C PRO A 149 11.53 16.62 13.67
N ASP A 150 12.19 17.04 14.76
CA ASP A 150 13.63 17.29 14.76
C ASP A 150 14.40 16.00 14.48
N VAL A 151 15.50 16.13 13.74
CA VAL A 151 16.41 15.00 13.47
C VAL A 151 17.13 14.64 14.78
N PRO A 152 17.06 13.38 15.25
CA PRO A 152 17.65 12.98 16.52
C PRO A 152 19.17 13.18 16.55
N ARG A 153 19.69 13.56 17.72
CA ARG A 153 21.11 13.55 18.02
C ARG A 153 21.46 12.27 18.77
N LEU A 154 22.29 11.45 18.15
CA LEU A 154 22.75 10.17 18.67
C LEU A 154 23.78 10.38 19.78
N GLN A 155 23.74 9.54 20.81
CA GLN A 155 24.61 9.65 21.99
C GLN A 155 25.78 8.67 21.97
N THR A 156 25.56 7.46 21.43
CA THR A 156 26.53 6.36 21.45
C THR A 156 26.98 5.93 20.06
N LEU A 157 26.11 6.05 19.06
CA LEU A 157 26.38 5.81 17.66
C LEU A 157 26.92 7.09 16.98
N PRO A 158 27.76 6.97 15.94
CA PRO A 158 28.22 8.12 15.18
C PRO A 158 27.07 8.89 14.55
N GLN A 159 27.05 10.22 14.68
CA GLN A 159 26.02 11.06 14.08
C GLN A 159 26.08 10.98 12.55
N PRO A 160 25.01 10.53 11.87
CA PRO A 160 24.98 10.43 10.42
C PRO A 160 24.57 11.76 9.77
N ALA A 161 24.98 11.94 8.50
CA ALA A 161 24.54 13.06 7.68
C ALA A 161 23.12 12.87 7.11
N ASN A 162 22.73 11.62 6.81
CA ASN A 162 21.39 11.31 6.31
C ASN A 162 20.41 11.21 7.50
N PRO A 163 19.30 11.99 7.50
CA PRO A 163 18.31 11.96 8.59
C PRO A 163 17.67 10.59 8.83
N ILE A 164 17.51 9.75 7.79
CA ILE A 164 16.96 8.39 7.93
C ILE A 164 17.79 7.60 8.94
N ASP A 165 19.11 7.65 8.81
CA ASP A 165 20.04 6.93 9.66
C ASP A 165 20.02 7.44 11.10
N ALA A 166 19.72 8.73 11.32
CA ALA A 166 19.58 9.29 12.65
C ALA A 166 18.31 8.79 13.34
N PHE A 167 17.19 8.71 12.64
CA PHE A 167 15.94 8.18 13.21
C PHE A 167 16.02 6.67 13.49
N VAL A 168 16.62 5.90 12.59
CA VAL A 168 16.84 4.45 12.80
C VAL A 168 17.86 4.23 13.92
N GLY A 169 18.97 4.95 13.88
CA GLY A 169 20.02 4.91 14.89
C GLY A 169 19.49 5.19 16.30
N ALA A 170 18.62 6.19 16.47
CA ALA A 170 18.04 6.51 17.78
C ALA A 170 17.25 5.34 18.38
N ARG A 171 16.50 4.60 17.55
CA ARG A 171 15.73 3.43 17.98
C ARG A 171 16.62 2.23 18.28
N LEU A 172 17.75 2.11 17.58
CA LEU A 172 18.78 1.11 17.89
C LEU A 172 19.50 1.43 19.21
N GLU A 173 19.85 2.70 19.47
CA GLU A 173 20.47 3.14 20.73
C GLU A 173 19.58 2.85 21.94
N GLU A 174 18.27 3.14 21.84
CA GLU A 174 17.27 2.82 22.87
C GLU A 174 17.30 1.33 23.26
N GLN A 175 17.65 0.44 22.31
CA GLN A 175 17.70 -1.00 22.50
C GLN A 175 19.12 -1.56 22.70
N GLN A 176 20.11 -0.67 22.80
CA GLN A 176 21.53 -1.02 22.90
C GLN A 176 21.98 -1.91 21.73
N MET A 177 21.51 -1.58 20.53
CA MET A 177 21.81 -2.27 19.28
C MET A 177 22.62 -1.37 18.35
N SER A 178 23.27 -1.98 17.37
CA SER A 178 24.02 -1.30 16.32
C SER A 178 23.53 -1.75 14.94
N PRO A 179 23.69 -0.91 13.89
CA PRO A 179 23.38 -1.33 12.53
C PRO A 179 24.43 -2.30 12.00
N ALA A 180 24.03 -3.15 11.06
CA ALA A 180 24.98 -3.99 10.31
C ALA A 180 25.97 -3.13 9.52
N ALA A 181 27.16 -3.70 9.26
CA ALA A 181 28.11 -3.08 8.35
C ALA A 181 27.50 -2.90 6.95
N ALA A 182 28.02 -1.96 6.17
CA ALA A 182 27.60 -1.79 4.78
C ALA A 182 27.84 -3.08 3.96
N ALA A 183 26.92 -3.39 3.05
CA ALA A 183 27.08 -4.47 2.09
C ALA A 183 28.22 -4.13 1.10
N GLY A 184 28.84 -5.16 0.52
CA GLY A 184 29.88 -4.97 -0.49
C GLY A 184 29.35 -4.27 -1.75
N LYS A 185 30.22 -3.55 -2.49
CA LYS A 185 29.86 -2.77 -3.68
C LYS A 185 29.01 -3.56 -4.69
N ARG A 186 29.35 -4.83 -4.95
CA ARG A 186 28.58 -5.71 -5.86
C ARG A 186 27.14 -5.94 -5.42
N VAL A 187 26.94 -6.21 -4.13
CA VAL A 187 25.60 -6.40 -3.55
C VAL A 187 24.79 -5.12 -3.65
N LEU A 188 25.40 -3.98 -3.29
CA LEU A 188 24.75 -2.67 -3.41
C LEU A 188 24.33 -2.37 -4.86
N LEU A 189 25.22 -2.63 -5.83
CA LEU A 189 24.89 -2.41 -7.24
C LEU A 189 23.75 -3.31 -7.71
N ARG A 190 23.80 -4.60 -7.37
CA ARG A 190 22.73 -5.56 -7.69
C ARG A 190 21.39 -5.09 -7.11
N ARG A 191 21.36 -4.67 -5.85
CA ARG A 191 20.15 -4.12 -5.22
C ARG A 191 19.66 -2.87 -5.95
N LEU A 192 20.53 -1.90 -6.27
CA LEU A 192 20.15 -0.68 -6.99
C LEU A 192 19.47 -1.00 -8.33
N TYR A 193 20.06 -1.91 -9.10
CA TYR A 193 19.56 -2.31 -10.40
C TYR A 193 18.17 -2.97 -10.31
N PHE A 194 17.97 -3.89 -9.38
CA PHE A 194 16.65 -4.51 -9.18
C PHE A 194 15.62 -3.59 -8.51
N ASP A 195 16.03 -2.72 -7.59
CA ASP A 195 15.15 -1.78 -6.91
C ASP A 195 14.66 -0.67 -7.85
N LEU A 196 15.55 -0.13 -8.68
CA LEU A 196 15.22 1.01 -9.55
C LEU A 196 14.68 0.59 -10.91
N ILE A 197 15.24 -0.43 -11.56
CA ILE A 197 14.84 -0.83 -12.93
C ILE A 197 14.37 -2.28 -13.06
N GLY A 198 14.57 -3.12 -12.04
CA GLY A 198 14.09 -4.50 -12.02
C GLY A 198 14.86 -5.47 -12.91
N LEU A 199 16.08 -5.13 -13.30
CA LEU A 199 16.96 -5.92 -14.17
C LEU A 199 18.30 -6.15 -13.47
N PRO A 200 19.06 -7.19 -13.80
CA PRO A 200 20.41 -7.38 -13.27
C PRO A 200 21.42 -6.39 -13.90
N PRO A 201 22.49 -6.00 -13.19
CA PRO A 201 23.62 -5.30 -13.79
C PRO A 201 24.45 -6.24 -14.67
N SER A 202 25.10 -5.69 -15.70
CA SER A 202 26.14 -6.40 -16.46
C SER A 202 27.46 -6.45 -15.70
N LEU A 203 28.35 -7.37 -16.07
CA LEU A 203 29.70 -7.45 -15.50
C LEU A 203 30.47 -6.13 -15.64
N GLU A 204 30.45 -5.50 -16.83
CA GLU A 204 31.13 -4.23 -17.07
C GLU A 204 30.66 -3.13 -16.10
N GLN A 205 29.35 -3.09 -15.82
CA GLN A 205 28.77 -2.14 -14.86
C GLN A 205 29.22 -2.44 -13.42
N VAL A 206 29.31 -3.72 -13.04
CA VAL A 206 29.87 -4.13 -11.74
C VAL A 206 31.32 -3.70 -11.62
N GLU A 207 32.16 -4.03 -12.59
CA GLU A 207 33.59 -3.70 -12.57
C GLU A 207 33.85 -2.20 -12.60
N ALA A 208 33.04 -1.43 -13.34
CA ALA A 208 33.12 0.02 -13.36
C ALA A 208 32.79 0.61 -11.98
N PHE A 209 31.75 0.11 -11.32
CA PHE A 209 31.37 0.57 -9.99
C PHE A 209 32.37 0.14 -8.90
N GLU A 210 32.93 -1.07 -9.00
CA GLU A 210 33.94 -1.55 -8.06
C GLU A 210 35.21 -0.70 -8.11
N ARG A 211 35.63 -0.26 -9.30
CA ARG A 211 36.79 0.62 -9.52
C ARG A 211 36.56 2.09 -9.18
N ASP A 212 35.31 2.53 -9.07
CA ASP A 212 34.98 3.90 -8.69
C ASP A 212 35.04 4.06 -7.17
N ASP A 213 36.13 4.64 -6.68
CA ASP A 213 36.34 4.98 -5.26
C ASP A 213 35.91 6.40 -4.92
N SER A 214 35.22 7.10 -5.83
CA SER A 214 34.70 8.44 -5.53
C SER A 214 33.61 8.38 -4.44
N PRO A 215 33.52 9.39 -3.56
CA PRO A 215 32.48 9.44 -2.55
C PRO A 215 31.06 9.58 -3.14
N GLN A 216 30.95 9.89 -4.44
CA GLN A 216 29.69 10.07 -5.18
C GLN A 216 29.35 8.90 -6.09
N ALA A 217 30.17 7.84 -6.13
CA ALA A 217 29.98 6.68 -7.02
C ALA A 217 28.55 6.12 -6.94
N LEU A 218 28.05 5.92 -5.71
CA LEU A 218 26.69 5.41 -5.48
C LEU A 218 25.61 6.36 -6.00
N GLU A 219 25.76 7.66 -5.75
CA GLU A 219 24.80 8.68 -6.21
C GLU A 219 24.74 8.75 -7.73
N HIS A 220 25.88 8.70 -8.41
CA HIS A 220 25.94 8.71 -9.88
C HIS A 220 25.24 7.50 -10.50
N VAL A 221 25.33 6.33 -9.88
CA VAL A 221 24.58 5.14 -10.34
C VAL A 221 23.08 5.33 -10.11
N ILE A 222 22.68 5.82 -8.93
CA ILE A 222 21.28 6.10 -8.61
C ILE A 222 20.68 7.07 -9.64
N ASP A 223 21.34 8.21 -9.89
CA ASP A 223 20.86 9.23 -10.82
C ASP A 223 20.68 8.65 -12.24
N ARG A 224 21.67 7.89 -12.72
CA ARG A 224 21.60 7.22 -14.03
C ARG A 224 20.45 6.22 -14.14
N LEU A 225 20.20 5.44 -13.09
CA LEU A 225 19.11 4.46 -13.06
C LEU A 225 17.74 5.12 -12.92
N LEU A 226 17.65 6.25 -12.22
CA LEU A 226 16.43 7.05 -12.14
C LEU A 226 16.11 7.77 -13.46
N ASP A 227 17.12 8.10 -14.26
CA ASP A 227 16.96 8.70 -15.60
C ASP A 227 16.69 7.66 -16.70
N SER A 228 16.92 6.38 -16.43
CA SER A 228 16.60 5.29 -17.35
C SER A 228 15.07 5.17 -17.56
N PRO A 229 14.59 4.94 -18.79
CA PRO A 229 13.17 4.75 -19.04
C PRO A 229 12.62 3.45 -18.42
N GLN A 230 13.50 2.52 -18.03
CA GLN A 230 13.13 1.29 -17.32
C GLN A 230 12.72 1.53 -15.86
N TYR A 231 13.01 2.72 -15.30
CA TYR A 231 12.57 3.14 -13.98
C TYR A 231 11.05 3.13 -13.87
N GLY A 232 10.36 3.81 -14.79
CA GLY A 232 8.91 3.92 -14.81
C GLY A 232 8.23 2.57 -15.02
N GLU A 233 8.85 1.65 -15.75
CA GLU A 233 8.35 0.28 -15.89
C GLU A 233 8.44 -0.51 -14.58
N ARG A 234 9.56 -0.40 -13.84
CA ARG A 234 9.75 -1.08 -12.56
C ARG A 234 8.77 -0.60 -11.50
N TRP A 235 8.63 0.72 -11.37
CA TRP A 235 7.80 1.36 -10.37
C TRP A 235 6.33 1.41 -10.76
N GLY A 236 6.03 1.48 -12.07
CA GLY A 236 4.68 1.40 -12.60
C GLY A 236 3.99 0.11 -12.20
N ARG A 237 4.70 -1.04 -12.27
CA ARG A 237 4.17 -2.33 -11.79
C ARG A 237 3.63 -2.28 -10.36
N TYR A 238 4.34 -1.66 -9.42
CA TYR A 238 3.86 -1.56 -8.03
C TYR A 238 2.57 -0.75 -7.93
N TRP A 239 2.44 0.30 -8.73
CA TRP A 239 1.19 1.05 -8.82
C TRP A 239 0.06 0.25 -9.45
N LEU A 240 0.37 -0.53 -10.49
CA LEU A 240 -0.60 -1.37 -11.21
C LEU A 240 -1.24 -2.45 -10.33
N ASP A 241 -0.49 -2.97 -9.35
CA ASP A 241 -1.02 -3.88 -8.31
C ASP A 241 -2.11 -3.21 -7.44
N LEU A 242 -1.94 -1.92 -7.12
CA LEU A 242 -2.89 -1.18 -6.27
C LEU A 242 -4.20 -0.89 -6.98
N VAL A 243 -4.09 -0.58 -8.26
CA VAL A 243 -5.21 -0.16 -9.10
C VAL A 243 -5.83 -1.34 -9.85
N ARG A 244 -5.46 -2.57 -9.47
CA ARG A 244 -6.05 -3.81 -9.98
C ARG A 244 -5.91 -3.95 -11.50
N TYR A 245 -4.78 -3.53 -12.06
CA TYR A 245 -4.62 -3.53 -13.50
C TYR A 245 -4.75 -4.95 -14.07
N ALA A 246 -5.61 -5.10 -15.06
CA ALA A 246 -5.67 -6.26 -15.93
C ALA A 246 -6.16 -5.81 -17.31
N ASP A 247 -5.80 -6.55 -18.34
CA ASP A 247 -6.24 -6.28 -19.71
C ASP A 247 -7.66 -6.82 -19.97
N THR A 248 -8.30 -7.45 -18.97
CA THR A 248 -9.64 -8.03 -19.08
C THR A 248 -10.54 -7.71 -17.88
N SER A 249 -11.85 -7.95 -18.04
CA SER A 249 -12.91 -7.52 -17.13
C SER A 249 -13.26 -8.51 -16.02
N GLY A 250 -12.85 -9.77 -16.12
CA GLY A 250 -13.25 -10.83 -15.21
C GLY A 250 -14.67 -11.32 -15.49
N TYR A 251 -15.25 -12.04 -14.52
CA TYR A 251 -16.56 -12.70 -14.65
C TYR A 251 -16.62 -13.74 -15.79
N GLU A 252 -17.83 -14.22 -16.11
CA GLU A 252 -18.07 -15.37 -16.99
C GLU A 252 -17.44 -15.25 -18.38
N ARG A 253 -17.43 -14.05 -18.96
CA ARG A 253 -16.90 -13.81 -20.31
C ARG A 253 -15.50 -13.21 -20.35
N ASP A 254 -15.00 -12.67 -19.24
CA ASP A 254 -13.66 -12.10 -19.09
C ASP A 254 -13.22 -11.24 -20.29
N GLN A 255 -14.10 -10.30 -20.68
CA GLN A 255 -13.94 -9.49 -21.90
C GLN A 255 -12.70 -8.59 -21.81
N GLU A 256 -11.96 -8.51 -22.92
CA GLU A 256 -10.82 -7.61 -23.04
C GLU A 256 -11.24 -6.15 -22.84
N LYS A 257 -10.43 -5.40 -22.11
CA LYS A 257 -10.56 -3.96 -21.91
C LYS A 257 -9.80 -3.24 -23.02
N PRO A 258 -10.49 -2.76 -24.08
CA PRO A 258 -9.81 -2.12 -25.19
C PRO A 258 -9.03 -0.91 -24.67
N PHE A 259 -7.79 -0.74 -25.15
CA PHE A 259 -6.90 0.37 -24.80
C PHE A 259 -6.49 0.47 -23.31
N ALA A 260 -6.73 -0.54 -22.47
CA ALA A 260 -6.25 -0.55 -21.07
C ALA A 260 -4.74 -0.30 -20.97
N TRP A 261 -3.97 -0.84 -21.92
CA TRP A 261 -2.52 -0.65 -22.02
C TRP A 261 -2.08 0.82 -22.09
N LYS A 262 -2.92 1.74 -22.62
CA LYS A 262 -2.61 3.18 -22.62
C LYS A 262 -2.53 3.74 -21.19
N TYR A 263 -3.36 3.26 -20.26
CA TYR A 263 -3.28 3.65 -18.85
C TYR A 263 -1.97 3.16 -18.22
N ARG A 264 -1.59 1.89 -18.47
CA ARG A 264 -0.31 1.34 -18.01
C ARG A 264 0.86 2.21 -18.49
N ASP A 265 0.87 2.57 -19.76
CA ASP A 265 1.92 3.42 -20.34
C ASP A 265 1.89 4.84 -19.78
N TRP A 266 0.70 5.39 -19.52
CA TRP A 266 0.56 6.67 -18.84
C TRP A 266 1.20 6.65 -17.44
N VAL A 267 0.98 5.59 -16.65
CA VAL A 267 1.63 5.42 -15.34
C VAL A 267 3.15 5.38 -15.49
N VAL A 268 3.67 4.59 -16.43
CA VAL A 268 5.11 4.48 -16.72
C VAL A 268 5.69 5.86 -17.06
N ASN A 269 5.02 6.61 -17.94
CA ASN A 269 5.47 7.93 -18.38
C ASN A 269 5.37 8.99 -17.26
N ALA A 270 4.33 8.95 -16.43
CA ALA A 270 4.17 9.86 -15.30
C ALA A 270 5.31 9.66 -14.27
N LEU A 271 5.71 8.41 -14.00
CA LEU A 271 6.85 8.12 -13.15
C LEU A 271 8.17 8.54 -13.79
N ASN A 272 8.40 8.21 -15.07
CA ASN A 272 9.62 8.59 -15.78
C ASN A 272 9.84 10.11 -15.86
N SER A 273 8.77 10.87 -16.02
CA SER A 273 8.79 12.34 -16.01
C SER A 273 8.87 12.96 -14.60
N ASP A 274 8.90 12.13 -13.55
CA ASP A 274 8.86 12.54 -12.14
C ASP A 274 7.69 13.50 -11.87
N MET A 275 6.51 13.16 -12.42
CA MET A 275 5.27 13.90 -12.19
C MET A 275 5.04 14.03 -10.67
N PRO A 276 4.81 15.25 -10.16
CA PRO A 276 4.44 15.44 -8.76
C PRO A 276 3.26 14.53 -8.37
N TYR A 277 3.40 13.80 -7.27
CA TYR A 277 2.42 12.78 -6.88
C TYR A 277 1.01 13.34 -6.62
N ASP A 278 0.89 14.58 -6.14
CA ASP A 278 -0.39 15.31 -6.04
C ASP A 278 -1.09 15.42 -7.41
N ARG A 279 -0.33 15.74 -8.46
CA ARG A 279 -0.84 15.79 -9.84
C ARG A 279 -1.16 14.40 -10.39
N PHE A 280 -0.35 13.41 -10.04
CA PHE A 280 -0.61 12.01 -10.38
C PHE A 280 -1.92 11.51 -9.77
N VAL A 281 -2.25 11.88 -8.52
CA VAL A 281 -3.55 11.58 -7.88
C VAL A 281 -4.69 12.29 -8.62
N ILE A 282 -4.55 13.60 -8.86
CA ILE A 282 -5.61 14.40 -9.50
C ILE A 282 -5.93 13.88 -10.90
N ALA A 283 -4.91 13.59 -11.72
CA ALA A 283 -5.10 13.12 -13.08
C ALA A 283 -5.90 11.80 -13.14
N GLN A 284 -5.68 10.89 -12.20
CA GLN A 284 -6.35 9.58 -12.20
C GLN A 284 -7.82 9.65 -11.79
N LEU A 285 -8.17 10.55 -10.89
CA LEU A 285 -9.54 10.68 -10.40
C LEU A 285 -10.37 11.64 -11.26
N ALA A 286 -9.74 12.67 -11.81
CA ALA A 286 -10.43 13.80 -12.44
C ALA A 286 -9.64 14.44 -13.60
N GLY A 287 -8.77 13.70 -14.29
CA GLY A 287 -7.99 14.22 -15.40
C GLY A 287 -8.82 14.71 -16.61
N ASP A 288 -10.08 14.32 -16.70
CA ASP A 288 -11.04 14.85 -17.67
C ASP A 288 -11.67 16.20 -17.23
N GLU A 289 -11.60 16.54 -15.94
CA GLU A 289 -12.21 17.73 -15.32
C GLU A 289 -11.19 18.86 -15.04
N ILE A 290 -9.88 18.61 -15.23
CA ILE A 290 -8.85 19.63 -15.00
C ILE A 290 -8.89 20.73 -16.09
N PRO A 291 -8.47 21.97 -15.76
CA PRO A 291 -8.43 23.07 -16.74
C PRO A 291 -7.57 22.77 -17.98
N GLU A 292 -6.43 22.12 -17.80
CA GLU A 292 -5.48 21.76 -18.86
C GLU A 292 -5.72 20.32 -19.38
N ARG A 293 -6.97 20.05 -19.76
CA ARG A 293 -7.41 18.74 -20.23
C ARG A 293 -6.66 18.33 -21.52
N THR A 294 -6.14 17.10 -21.55
CA THR A 294 -5.43 16.49 -22.69
C THR A 294 -5.87 15.04 -22.89
N GLU A 295 -5.53 14.39 -24.02
CA GLU A 295 -5.77 12.95 -24.17
C GLU A 295 -5.08 12.15 -23.05
N ALA A 296 -3.85 12.53 -22.68
CA ALA A 296 -3.12 11.89 -21.59
C ALA A 296 -3.82 12.02 -20.24
N SER A 297 -4.43 13.18 -19.94
CA SER A 297 -5.20 13.34 -18.70
C SER A 297 -6.50 12.55 -18.72
N VAL A 298 -7.13 12.35 -19.88
CA VAL A 298 -8.28 11.44 -20.01
C VAL A 298 -7.84 9.97 -19.88
N VAL A 299 -6.70 9.57 -20.45
CA VAL A 299 -6.13 8.22 -20.26
C VAL A 299 -5.90 7.92 -18.79
N ALA A 300 -5.43 8.89 -18.00
CA ALA A 300 -5.23 8.74 -16.56
C ALA A 300 -6.50 8.33 -15.81
N THR A 301 -7.67 8.84 -16.24
CA THR A 301 -8.97 8.47 -15.64
C THR A 301 -9.35 7.00 -15.86
N GLY A 302 -8.61 6.28 -16.69
CA GLY A 302 -8.71 4.83 -16.83
C GLY A 302 -8.60 4.07 -15.52
N PHE A 303 -7.98 4.65 -14.47
CA PHE A 303 -8.03 4.18 -13.09
C PHE A 303 -9.45 3.74 -12.66
N LEU A 304 -10.48 4.53 -13.00
CA LEU A 304 -11.88 4.29 -12.65
C LEU A 304 -12.54 3.16 -13.47
N ARG A 305 -11.82 2.59 -14.44
CA ARG A 305 -12.33 1.59 -15.40
C ARG A 305 -11.65 0.22 -15.27
N LEU A 306 -10.59 0.11 -14.46
CA LEU A 306 -9.77 -1.11 -14.33
C LEU A 306 -10.43 -2.22 -13.52
N GLY A 307 -11.36 -1.88 -12.61
CA GLY A 307 -12.12 -2.84 -11.82
C GLY A 307 -12.84 -3.90 -12.66
N ALA A 308 -13.24 -4.99 -12.01
CA ALA A 308 -13.98 -6.06 -12.66
C ALA A 308 -15.32 -5.52 -13.19
N TRP A 309 -15.77 -6.01 -14.35
CA TRP A 309 -17.00 -5.56 -15.00
C TRP A 309 -17.86 -6.76 -15.38
N ASN A 310 -19.08 -6.78 -14.83
CA ASN A 310 -20.10 -7.77 -15.14
C ASN A 310 -21.00 -7.22 -16.25
N ASP A 311 -21.15 -7.97 -17.34
CA ASP A 311 -21.92 -7.57 -18.51
C ASP A 311 -23.36 -8.07 -18.50
N GLU A 312 -23.66 -9.07 -17.67
CA GLU A 312 -25.00 -9.63 -17.45
C GLU A 312 -25.25 -9.74 -15.93
N PRO A 313 -25.36 -8.61 -15.21
CA PRO A 313 -25.71 -8.66 -13.79
C PRO A 313 -27.13 -9.21 -13.59
N ASN A 314 -27.31 -10.05 -12.58
CA ASN A 314 -28.64 -10.58 -12.20
C ASN A 314 -29.60 -9.44 -11.84
N ASP A 315 -29.12 -8.46 -11.07
CA ASP A 315 -29.82 -7.22 -10.74
C ASP A 315 -28.93 -6.02 -11.15
N PRO A 316 -29.32 -5.25 -12.19
CA PRO A 316 -28.55 -4.10 -12.65
C PRO A 316 -28.40 -2.96 -11.63
N LEU A 317 -29.35 -2.81 -10.69
CA LEU A 317 -29.30 -1.77 -9.67
C LEU A 317 -28.37 -2.18 -8.53
N ASP A 318 -28.41 -3.44 -8.08
CA ASP A 318 -27.44 -3.94 -7.10
C ASP A 318 -26.01 -3.81 -7.64
N TYR A 319 -25.83 -4.21 -8.90
CA TYR A 319 -24.54 -4.09 -9.58
C TYR A 319 -24.01 -2.64 -9.62
N GLN A 320 -24.88 -1.65 -9.80
CA GLN A 320 -24.49 -0.24 -9.76
C GLN A 320 -23.86 0.15 -8.41
N TYR A 321 -24.43 -0.32 -7.30
CA TYR A 321 -23.89 -0.07 -5.96
C TYR A 321 -22.61 -0.86 -5.68
N ASP A 322 -22.49 -2.08 -6.21
CA ASP A 322 -21.24 -2.86 -6.09
C ASP A 322 -20.09 -2.21 -6.86
N ARG A 323 -20.37 -1.67 -8.05
CA ARG A 323 -19.40 -0.85 -8.81
C ARG A 323 -18.99 0.40 -8.05
N LEU A 324 -19.94 1.05 -7.39
CA LEU A 324 -19.68 2.22 -6.56
C LEU A 324 -18.81 1.87 -5.36
N GLU A 325 -19.09 0.76 -4.69
CA GLU A 325 -18.28 0.24 -3.59
C GLU A 325 -16.84 -0.05 -4.03
N ASP A 326 -16.64 -0.70 -5.19
CA ASP A 326 -15.30 -0.97 -5.72
C ASP A 326 -14.52 0.34 -5.92
N LEU A 327 -15.12 1.37 -6.53
CA LEU A 327 -14.48 2.67 -6.73
C LEU A 327 -14.08 3.34 -5.40
N VAL A 328 -14.99 3.35 -4.41
CA VAL A 328 -14.71 3.85 -3.06
C VAL A 328 -13.57 3.06 -2.42
N HIS A 329 -13.63 1.72 -2.47
CA HIS A 329 -12.63 0.83 -1.87
C HIS A 329 -11.25 1.05 -2.47
N THR A 330 -11.12 1.09 -3.79
CA THR A 330 -9.84 1.31 -4.49
C THR A 330 -9.24 2.64 -4.11
N THR A 331 -10.05 3.70 -4.17
CA THR A 331 -9.60 5.07 -3.98
C THR A 331 -9.13 5.25 -2.53
N SER A 332 -9.96 4.87 -1.57
CA SER A 332 -9.64 4.99 -0.15
C SER A 332 -8.46 4.11 0.29
N SER A 333 -8.38 2.86 -0.16
CA SER A 333 -7.27 1.97 0.22
C SER A 333 -5.95 2.32 -0.46
N SER A 334 -5.97 2.77 -1.73
CA SER A 334 -4.75 3.06 -2.49
C SER A 334 -4.11 4.38 -2.07
N PHE A 335 -4.91 5.45 -1.96
CA PHE A 335 -4.41 6.80 -1.71
C PHE A 335 -4.37 7.16 -0.22
N LEU A 336 -5.32 6.65 0.58
CA LEU A 336 -5.46 7.05 2.00
C LEU A 336 -5.13 5.92 2.98
N ALA A 337 -4.97 4.67 2.48
CA ALA A 337 -4.85 3.48 3.32
C ALA A 337 -5.98 3.38 4.37
N MET A 338 -7.21 3.74 3.99
CA MET A 338 -8.39 3.65 4.86
C MET A 338 -9.44 2.70 4.27
N THR A 339 -10.18 2.01 5.14
CA THR A 339 -11.22 1.04 4.76
C THR A 339 -12.61 1.67 4.67
N VAL A 340 -12.74 2.76 3.91
CA VAL A 340 -14.00 3.54 3.83
C VAL A 340 -15.19 2.68 3.36
N LYS A 341 -14.96 1.69 2.49
CA LYS A 341 -16.02 0.76 2.02
C LYS A 341 -16.76 0.05 3.15
N CYS A 342 -16.09 -0.19 4.28
CA CYS A 342 -16.68 -0.90 5.41
C CYS A 342 -17.75 -0.06 6.12
N ALA A 343 -17.81 1.25 5.83
CA ALA A 343 -18.85 2.15 6.31
C ALA A 343 -20.07 2.23 5.35
N ARG A 344 -20.24 1.30 4.40
CA ARG A 344 -21.41 1.28 3.50
C ARG A 344 -22.72 1.09 4.26
N CYS A 345 -22.76 0.10 5.15
CA CYS A 345 -24.00 -0.32 5.84
C CYS A 345 -24.26 0.45 7.13
N HIS A 346 -23.21 0.83 7.86
CA HIS A 346 -23.26 1.53 9.14
C HIS A 346 -21.91 2.22 9.38
N ASP A 347 -21.81 3.04 10.43
CA ASP A 347 -20.54 3.67 10.82
C ASP A 347 -19.42 2.62 10.99
N HIS A 348 -18.20 2.93 10.57
CA HIS A 348 -17.10 1.98 10.61
C HIS A 348 -16.87 1.44 12.03
N LYS A 349 -16.78 0.12 12.14
CA LYS A 349 -16.73 -0.58 13.44
C LYS A 349 -15.60 -0.12 14.35
N PHE A 350 -14.44 0.22 13.77
CA PHE A 350 -13.21 0.49 14.51
C PHE A 350 -12.61 1.87 14.28
N ASP A 351 -13.03 2.59 13.25
CA ASP A 351 -12.33 3.78 12.76
C ASP A 351 -13.30 4.95 12.71
N ALA A 352 -12.78 6.16 12.80
CA ALA A 352 -13.54 7.42 12.77
C ALA A 352 -14.13 7.75 11.39
N ILE A 353 -14.79 6.79 10.75
CA ILE A 353 -15.40 6.89 9.43
C ILE A 353 -16.90 6.69 9.60
N LYS A 354 -17.67 7.75 9.41
CA LYS A 354 -19.13 7.68 9.46
C LYS A 354 -19.68 6.98 8.23
N GLN A 355 -20.88 6.42 8.31
CA GLN A 355 -21.59 5.90 7.14
C GLN A 355 -21.73 6.99 6.07
N GLU A 356 -22.01 8.21 6.51
CA GLU A 356 -22.09 9.38 5.64
C GLU A 356 -20.79 9.62 4.85
N ASP A 357 -19.61 9.32 5.41
CA ASP A 357 -18.32 9.47 4.72
C ASP A 357 -18.20 8.52 3.52
N TYR A 358 -18.72 7.28 3.64
CA TYR A 358 -18.81 6.36 2.50
C TYR A 358 -19.62 6.98 1.37
N TYR A 359 -20.81 7.50 1.68
CA TYR A 359 -21.71 8.06 0.67
C TYR A 359 -21.22 9.39 0.12
N ARG A 360 -20.54 10.22 0.93
CA ARG A 360 -19.86 11.45 0.49
C ARG A 360 -18.79 11.14 -0.56
N MET A 361 -17.92 10.15 -0.30
CA MET A 361 -16.95 9.70 -1.31
C MET A 361 -17.64 9.11 -2.54
N ALA A 362 -18.66 8.28 -2.34
CA ALA A 362 -19.43 7.67 -3.41
C ALA A 362 -20.11 8.72 -4.32
N SER A 363 -20.57 9.83 -3.74
CA SER A 363 -21.20 10.93 -4.48
C SER A 363 -20.31 11.54 -5.56
N ALA A 364 -18.98 11.41 -5.43
CA ALA A 364 -18.03 11.84 -6.45
C ALA A 364 -18.07 10.96 -7.70
N PHE A 365 -18.32 9.66 -7.56
CA PHE A 365 -18.39 8.72 -8.69
C PHE A 365 -19.80 8.53 -9.24
N TRP A 366 -20.81 8.96 -8.49
CA TRP A 366 -22.22 8.78 -8.79
C TRP A 366 -22.68 9.40 -10.12
N ALA A 367 -22.01 10.48 -10.55
CA ALA A 367 -22.27 11.15 -11.82
C ALA A 367 -21.73 10.40 -13.06
N GLY A 368 -20.88 9.39 -12.86
CA GLY A 368 -20.26 8.66 -13.94
C GLY A 368 -21.03 7.41 -14.41
N PRO A 369 -20.49 6.69 -15.41
CA PRO A 369 -21.11 5.50 -15.98
C PRO A 369 -20.93 4.26 -15.09
N ILE A 370 -21.62 4.24 -13.94
CA ILE A 370 -21.62 3.13 -12.97
C ILE A 370 -22.76 2.13 -13.19
N ALA A 371 -23.87 2.55 -13.80
CA ALA A 371 -24.99 1.67 -14.13
C ALA A 371 -24.65 0.75 -15.33
N ALA A 372 -25.42 -0.32 -15.51
CA ALA A 372 -25.31 -1.15 -16.70
C ALA A 372 -25.58 -0.32 -17.98
N ARG A 373 -24.58 -0.23 -18.86
CA ARG A 373 -24.67 0.45 -20.18
C ARG A 373 -24.21 -0.50 -21.30
N GLN A 374 -23.94 0.07 -22.47
CA GLN A 374 -23.55 -0.67 -23.67
C GLN A 374 -22.36 -1.61 -23.42
N ARG A 375 -22.55 -2.89 -23.76
CA ARG A 375 -21.53 -3.93 -23.56
C ARG A 375 -20.25 -3.71 -24.36
N LYS A 376 -20.34 -3.18 -25.59
CA LYS A 376 -19.16 -2.87 -26.42
C LYS A 376 -18.22 -1.86 -25.77
N LEU A 377 -18.76 -1.01 -24.89
CA LEU A 377 -18.01 0.01 -24.15
C LEU A 377 -17.73 -0.43 -22.71
N LEU A 378 -17.97 -1.70 -22.35
CA LEU A 378 -17.83 -2.20 -20.98
C LEU A 378 -18.55 -1.29 -19.96
N GLY A 379 -19.77 -0.89 -20.30
CA GLY A 379 -20.60 0.00 -19.49
C GLY A 379 -20.10 1.46 -19.43
N GLY A 380 -19.05 1.83 -20.17
CA GLY A 380 -18.38 3.12 -20.08
C GLY A 380 -18.97 4.25 -20.92
N PRO A 381 -18.28 5.39 -20.96
CA PRO A 381 -18.69 6.53 -21.78
C PRO A 381 -18.40 6.28 -23.27
N THR A 382 -19.15 6.96 -24.15
CA THR A 382 -18.90 6.94 -25.60
C THR A 382 -17.67 7.80 -25.96
N PRO A 383 -17.07 7.61 -27.14
CA PRO A 383 -16.01 8.50 -27.63
C PRO A 383 -16.43 9.97 -27.71
N GLU A 384 -17.71 10.25 -28.01
CA GLU A 384 -18.27 11.59 -28.05
C GLU A 384 -18.40 12.19 -26.65
N GLU A 385 -18.86 11.40 -25.66
CA GLU A 385 -18.88 11.80 -24.25
C GLU A 385 -17.45 12.08 -23.75
N LEU A 386 -16.48 11.22 -24.11
CA LEU A 386 -15.06 11.40 -23.77
C LEU A 386 -14.37 12.50 -24.58
N GLY A 387 -14.90 12.92 -25.73
CA GLY A 387 -14.21 13.83 -26.66
C GLY A 387 -12.84 13.34 -27.16
N VAL A 388 -12.52 12.04 -26.98
CA VAL A 388 -11.31 11.38 -27.47
C VAL A 388 -11.66 9.95 -27.89
N THR A 389 -11.03 9.48 -28.96
CA THR A 389 -11.20 8.11 -29.46
C THR A 389 -10.12 7.20 -28.90
N GLU A 390 -10.38 5.89 -28.89
CA GLU A 390 -9.39 4.86 -28.54
C GLU A 390 -8.79 4.99 -27.12
N VAL A 391 -9.59 5.38 -26.13
CA VAL A 391 -9.19 5.50 -24.73
C VAL A 391 -10.18 4.77 -23.83
N LEU A 392 -9.67 4.00 -22.87
CA LEU A 392 -10.46 3.45 -21.77
C LEU A 392 -10.60 4.51 -20.67
N GLY A 393 -11.33 5.59 -20.95
CA GLY A 393 -11.45 6.75 -20.05
C GLY A 393 -12.72 6.74 -19.22
N TRP A 394 -12.83 7.76 -18.38
CA TRP A 394 -14.00 8.09 -17.58
C TRP A 394 -14.36 9.57 -17.80
N THR A 395 -15.66 9.85 -17.81
CA THR A 395 -16.23 11.19 -17.70
C THR A 395 -17.57 11.07 -16.99
N ASP A 396 -18.01 12.13 -16.33
CA ASP A 396 -19.38 12.20 -15.83
C ASP A 396 -20.36 12.26 -17.02
N LEU A 397 -21.59 11.78 -16.79
CA LEU A 397 -22.67 11.79 -17.79
C LEU A 397 -23.41 13.12 -17.85
N GLY A 398 -23.18 13.99 -16.88
CA GLY A 398 -23.71 15.34 -16.82
C GLY A 398 -23.29 16.08 -15.56
N PRO A 399 -23.53 17.40 -15.50
CA PRO A 399 -23.16 18.24 -14.36
C PRO A 399 -24.06 18.06 -13.14
N THR A 400 -25.24 17.47 -13.31
CA THR A 400 -26.24 17.30 -12.25
C THR A 400 -26.63 15.83 -12.16
N PRO A 401 -25.95 15.02 -11.32
CA PRO A 401 -26.32 13.63 -11.13
C PRO A 401 -27.66 13.50 -10.39
N PRO A 402 -28.36 12.37 -10.51
CA PRO A 402 -29.53 12.09 -9.69
C PRO A 402 -29.15 12.06 -8.19
N PRO A 403 -30.11 12.31 -7.28
CA PRO A 403 -29.88 12.21 -5.84
C PRO A 403 -29.29 10.86 -5.44
N LEU A 404 -28.22 10.88 -4.64
CA LEU A 404 -27.71 9.71 -3.93
C LEU A 404 -28.19 9.81 -2.49
N HIS A 405 -28.70 8.72 -1.92
CA HIS A 405 -29.15 8.69 -0.53
C HIS A 405 -28.24 7.80 0.32
N VAL A 406 -28.10 8.15 1.60
CA VAL A 406 -27.58 7.19 2.59
C VAL A 406 -28.58 6.05 2.67
N LEU A 407 -28.12 4.79 2.77
CA LEU A 407 -29.02 3.64 2.80
C LEU A 407 -29.04 2.99 4.17
N HIS A 408 -30.22 2.69 4.69
CA HIS A 408 -30.34 1.93 5.94
C HIS A 408 -29.72 0.54 5.76
N ASN A 409 -28.72 0.19 6.56
CA ASN A 409 -27.96 -1.07 6.43
C ASN A 409 -27.35 -1.32 5.04
N GLY A 410 -27.19 -0.29 4.20
CA GLY A 410 -26.71 -0.44 2.83
C GLY A 410 -27.76 -0.96 1.84
N GLU A 411 -29.02 -1.07 2.26
CA GLU A 411 -30.13 -1.61 1.46
C GLU A 411 -30.70 -0.54 0.52
N ARG A 412 -30.59 -0.75 -0.80
CA ARG A 412 -31.01 0.25 -1.81
C ARG A 412 -32.50 0.58 -1.78
N GLU A 413 -33.32 -0.30 -1.22
CA GLU A 413 -34.78 -0.14 -1.12
C GLU A 413 -35.20 0.65 0.12
N ALA A 414 -34.25 0.96 1.01
CA ALA A 414 -34.46 1.72 2.24
C ALA A 414 -33.60 3.01 2.25
N PRO A 415 -33.87 3.97 1.33
CA PRO A 415 -33.15 5.24 1.31
C PRO A 415 -33.49 6.06 2.57
N LEU A 416 -32.47 6.73 3.09
CA LEU A 416 -32.56 7.74 4.14
C LEU A 416 -32.40 9.12 3.51
N ASP A 417 -31.63 10.03 4.13
CA ASP A 417 -31.49 11.38 3.59
C ASP A 417 -30.62 11.41 2.33
N GLU A 418 -30.88 12.40 1.48
CA GLU A 418 -30.00 12.74 0.38
C GLU A 418 -28.62 13.12 0.90
N VAL A 419 -27.60 12.62 0.22
CA VAL A 419 -26.19 12.83 0.55
C VAL A 419 -25.79 14.23 0.10
N VAL A 420 -25.32 15.03 1.05
CA VAL A 420 -24.64 16.29 0.72
C VAL A 420 -23.22 15.95 0.22
N PRO A 421 -22.86 16.29 -1.03
CA PRO A 421 -21.51 16.04 -1.53
C PRO A 421 -20.48 16.83 -0.72
N ALA A 422 -19.51 16.14 -0.13
CA ALA A 422 -18.51 16.72 0.75
C ALA A 422 -17.26 15.85 0.85
N SER A 423 -16.18 16.40 1.43
CA SER A 423 -15.04 15.60 1.89
C SER A 423 -15.37 14.80 3.16
N LEU A 424 -14.44 13.95 3.58
CA LEU A 424 -14.65 13.01 4.70
C LEU A 424 -14.47 13.70 6.06
N SER A 425 -15.42 13.48 6.97
CA SER A 425 -15.46 14.02 8.34
C SER A 425 -14.41 13.40 9.28
N MET A 426 -13.71 12.35 8.84
CA MET A 426 -12.62 11.72 9.59
C MET A 426 -11.39 12.65 9.73
N ILE A 427 -11.26 13.68 8.89
CA ILE A 427 -10.25 14.75 9.00
C ILE A 427 -11.00 16.10 9.09
N PRO A 428 -11.43 16.51 10.29
CA PRO A 428 -12.28 17.70 10.47
C PRO A 428 -11.69 18.98 9.91
N ASP A 429 -10.37 19.17 10.04
CA ASP A 429 -9.66 20.37 9.57
C ASP A 429 -9.77 20.57 8.04
N LEU A 430 -10.10 19.51 7.30
CA LEU A 430 -10.28 19.51 5.85
C LEU A 430 -11.70 19.13 5.42
N GLU A 431 -12.64 19.03 6.36
CA GLU A 431 -14.05 18.77 6.06
C GLU A 431 -14.66 19.99 5.38
N ARG A 432 -15.25 19.81 4.19
CA ARG A 432 -15.95 20.85 3.44
C ARG A 432 -16.98 20.24 2.50
N THR A 433 -18.07 20.96 2.28
CA THR A 433 -19.01 20.65 1.20
C THR A 433 -18.38 20.93 -0.16
N PHE A 434 -18.80 20.20 -1.18
CA PHE A 434 -18.35 20.43 -2.55
C PHE A 434 -19.19 21.52 -3.21
N ASP A 435 -18.50 22.42 -3.90
CA ASP A 435 -19.10 23.49 -4.68
C ASP A 435 -19.81 22.93 -5.90
N ALA A 436 -20.84 23.65 -6.39
CA ALA A 436 -21.46 23.35 -7.67
C ALA A 436 -20.44 23.51 -8.81
N PRO A 437 -20.56 22.73 -9.91
CA PRO A 437 -19.69 22.92 -11.07
C PRO A 437 -19.92 24.32 -11.69
N PRO A 438 -18.90 24.91 -12.34
CA PRO A 438 -19.07 26.17 -13.07
C PRO A 438 -20.16 26.07 -14.15
N ASP A 439 -20.80 27.20 -14.44
CA ASP A 439 -21.82 27.30 -15.49
C ASP A 439 -21.31 26.76 -16.84
N GLY A 440 -22.11 25.92 -17.48
CA GLY A 440 -21.76 25.30 -18.76
C GLY A 440 -20.81 24.11 -18.66
N SER A 441 -20.43 23.66 -17.45
CA SER A 441 -19.67 22.42 -17.30
C SER A 441 -20.46 21.20 -17.79
N LYS A 442 -19.72 20.22 -18.32
CA LYS A 442 -20.25 18.92 -18.75
C LYS A 442 -20.18 17.86 -17.64
N SER A 443 -19.48 18.13 -16.55
CA SER A 443 -19.29 17.20 -15.44
C SER A 443 -19.65 17.83 -14.09
N SER A 444 -19.81 17.02 -13.06
CA SER A 444 -20.23 17.48 -11.74
C SER A 444 -19.11 18.16 -10.96
N HIS A 445 -17.85 18.01 -11.38
CA HIS A 445 -16.64 18.46 -10.68
C HIS A 445 -16.45 17.88 -9.27
N ARG A 446 -17.29 16.91 -8.85
CA ARG A 446 -17.18 16.28 -7.53
C ARG A 446 -15.93 15.41 -7.44
N ARG A 447 -15.52 14.75 -8.55
CA ARG A 447 -14.27 13.98 -8.61
C ARG A 447 -13.05 14.88 -8.47
N LEU A 448 -13.02 16.02 -9.15
CA LEU A 448 -11.94 17.00 -9.03
C LEU A 448 -11.78 17.49 -7.59
N GLN A 449 -12.89 17.83 -6.93
CA GLN A 449 -12.87 18.31 -5.55
C GLN A 449 -12.44 17.23 -4.55
N LEU A 450 -12.89 15.98 -4.73
CA LEU A 450 -12.39 14.84 -3.96
C LEU A 450 -10.89 14.62 -4.19
N ALA A 451 -10.44 14.66 -5.45
CA ALA A 451 -9.05 14.44 -5.81
C ALA A 451 -8.12 15.52 -5.22
N GLN A 452 -8.56 16.78 -5.24
CA GLN A 452 -7.86 17.89 -4.59
C GLN A 452 -7.82 17.73 -3.06
N TRP A 453 -8.86 17.20 -2.43
CA TRP A 453 -8.86 16.91 -0.99
C TRP A 453 -7.90 15.77 -0.63
N ILE A 454 -7.84 14.71 -1.45
CA ILE A 454 -6.85 13.62 -1.29
C ILE A 454 -5.43 14.17 -1.48
N ALA A 455 -5.21 14.97 -2.53
CA ALA A 455 -3.90 15.53 -2.86
C ALA A 455 -3.52 16.78 -2.04
N ASN A 456 -4.33 17.17 -1.06
CA ASN A 456 -4.06 18.35 -0.23
C ASN A 456 -2.78 18.11 0.61
N PRO A 457 -1.81 19.05 0.63
CA PRO A 457 -0.59 18.93 1.43
C PRO A 457 -0.83 18.79 2.94
N ASP A 458 -1.96 19.28 3.45
CA ASP A 458 -2.36 19.15 4.85
C ASP A 458 -3.11 17.84 5.14
N ASN A 459 -3.41 17.03 4.10
CA ASN A 459 -4.01 15.72 4.31
C ASN A 459 -2.99 14.78 4.99
N PRO A 460 -3.27 14.29 6.21
CA PRO A 460 -2.30 13.55 7.01
C PRO A 460 -1.99 12.14 6.49
N LEU A 461 -2.78 11.63 5.55
CA LEU A 461 -2.68 10.26 5.06
C LEU A 461 -1.85 10.16 3.78
N THR A 462 -2.17 10.94 2.76
CA THR A 462 -1.67 10.75 1.38
C THR A 462 -0.15 10.69 1.30
N ALA A 463 0.55 11.64 1.91
CA ALA A 463 2.01 11.65 1.92
C ALA A 463 2.59 10.48 2.73
N ARG A 464 2.05 10.18 3.92
CA ARG A 464 2.50 9.06 4.78
C ARG A 464 2.33 7.72 4.08
N VAL A 465 1.17 7.50 3.45
CA VAL A 465 0.86 6.27 2.71
C VAL A 465 1.86 6.07 1.58
N PHE A 466 2.09 7.11 0.78
CA PHE A 466 2.99 7.00 -0.36
C PHE A 466 4.44 6.75 0.06
N VAL A 467 5.00 7.51 1.01
CA VAL A 467 6.39 7.28 1.47
C VAL A 467 6.55 5.93 2.19
N ASN A 468 5.50 5.44 2.87
CA ASN A 468 5.49 4.10 3.46
C ASN A 468 5.59 3.01 2.38
N ARG A 469 4.94 3.18 1.23
CA ARG A 469 5.08 2.28 0.07
C ARG A 469 6.46 2.37 -0.57
N LEU A 470 7.01 3.59 -0.75
CA LEU A 470 8.39 3.74 -1.24
C LEU A 470 9.38 2.99 -0.35
N TRP A 471 9.24 3.14 0.96
CA TRP A 471 10.02 2.39 1.95
C TRP A 471 9.79 0.89 1.80
N GLN A 472 8.53 0.43 1.70
CA GLN A 472 8.19 -0.98 1.55
C GLN A 472 8.91 -1.64 0.38
N HIS A 473 8.94 -1.00 -0.78
CA HIS A 473 9.51 -1.61 -1.98
C HIS A 473 11.05 -1.70 -1.90
N HIS A 474 11.71 -0.72 -1.27
CA HIS A 474 13.17 -0.73 -1.05
C HIS A 474 13.61 -1.69 0.06
N PHE A 475 12.83 -1.82 1.14
CA PHE A 475 13.19 -2.64 2.31
C PHE A 475 12.48 -4.01 2.35
N GLY A 476 11.56 -4.28 1.41
CA GLY A 476 10.69 -5.47 1.38
C GLY A 476 9.54 -5.44 2.38
N LYS A 477 9.43 -4.37 3.16
CA LYS A 477 8.71 -4.32 4.44
C LYS A 477 8.46 -2.84 4.74
N ALA A 478 7.24 -2.43 5.09
CA ALA A 478 6.89 -1.00 5.32
C ALA A 478 7.14 -0.54 6.77
N ILE A 479 7.22 0.78 7.03
CA ILE A 479 7.25 1.33 8.39
C ILE A 479 5.96 1.01 9.14
N VAL A 480 4.82 1.15 8.46
CA VAL A 480 3.49 0.65 8.85
C VAL A 480 3.22 -0.62 8.04
N ARG A 481 3.29 -1.78 8.70
CA ARG A 481 3.34 -3.09 8.03
C ARG A 481 2.03 -3.46 7.29
N SER A 482 0.95 -2.71 7.52
CA SER A 482 -0.35 -2.77 6.84
C SER A 482 -0.51 -1.62 5.81
N PRO A 483 0.08 -1.69 4.60
CA PRO A 483 0.18 -0.54 3.69
C PRO A 483 -1.15 -0.02 3.12
N ASN A 484 -2.22 -0.81 3.15
CA ASN A 484 -3.58 -0.41 2.74
C ASN A 484 -4.51 -0.12 3.94
N ASN A 485 -4.01 -0.17 5.18
CA ASN A 485 -4.80 0.10 6.38
C ASN A 485 -3.96 0.85 7.43
N PHE A 486 -4.27 2.13 7.67
CA PHE A 486 -3.71 3.02 8.68
C PHE A 486 -4.72 3.31 9.82
N GLY A 487 -5.83 2.59 9.85
CA GLY A 487 -6.84 2.67 10.89
C GLY A 487 -6.41 2.05 12.23
N PHE A 488 -7.33 1.92 13.15
CA PHE A 488 -7.13 1.45 14.53
C PHE A 488 -6.53 0.05 14.61
N LEU A 489 -6.96 -0.86 13.72
CA LEU A 489 -6.44 -2.23 13.65
C LEU A 489 -5.17 -2.36 12.79
N ALA A 490 -4.60 -1.26 12.33
CA ALA A 490 -3.34 -1.26 11.61
C ALA A 490 -2.17 -1.65 12.52
N ASP A 491 -1.10 -2.15 11.91
CA ASP A 491 0.19 -2.21 12.60
C ASP A 491 0.64 -0.78 12.94
N PRO A 492 1.02 -0.46 14.20
CA PRO A 492 1.57 0.84 14.50
C PRO A 492 2.89 1.07 13.74
N PRO A 493 3.21 2.32 13.38
CA PRO A 493 4.47 2.63 12.71
C PRO A 493 5.64 2.24 13.61
N THR A 494 6.60 1.50 13.04
CA THR A 494 7.83 1.15 13.77
C THR A 494 8.65 2.39 14.16
N HIS A 495 8.59 3.42 13.32
CA HIS A 495 9.31 4.69 13.42
C HIS A 495 8.37 5.87 13.08
N PRO A 496 7.44 6.26 13.99
CA PRO A 496 6.45 7.31 13.70
C PRO A 496 7.09 8.64 13.31
N LYS A 497 8.14 9.06 14.02
CA LYS A 497 8.86 10.31 13.71
C LYS A 497 9.55 10.27 12.33
N LEU A 498 10.10 9.11 11.94
CA LEU A 498 10.68 8.97 10.60
C LEU A 498 9.61 9.04 9.51
N LEU A 499 8.46 8.40 9.73
CA LEU A 499 7.34 8.44 8.78
C LEU A 499 6.86 9.88 8.56
N ASP A 500 6.67 10.64 9.63
CA ASP A 500 6.25 12.05 9.55
C ASP A 500 7.32 12.93 8.91
N TRP A 501 8.60 12.70 9.23
CA TRP A 501 9.70 13.42 8.60
C TRP A 501 9.78 13.16 7.10
N LEU A 502 9.62 11.89 6.66
CA LEU A 502 9.61 11.52 5.25
C LEU A 502 8.39 12.10 4.52
N ALA A 503 7.21 12.08 5.15
CA ALA A 503 5.99 12.64 4.58
C ALA A 503 6.10 14.15 4.40
N ASP A 504 6.57 14.88 5.41
CA ASP A 504 6.82 16.33 5.33
C ASP A 504 7.90 16.66 4.28
N GLU A 505 9.02 15.91 4.24
CA GLU A 505 10.07 16.12 3.24
C GLU A 505 9.53 15.87 1.82
N PHE A 506 8.67 14.87 1.62
CA PHE A 506 8.07 14.57 0.32
C PHE A 506 7.20 15.73 -0.19
N VAL A 507 6.32 16.25 0.67
CA VAL A 507 5.45 17.40 0.33
C VAL A 507 6.29 18.65 0.08
N LYS A 508 7.22 19.01 0.98
CA LYS A 508 8.05 20.22 0.87
C LYS A 508 8.97 20.23 -0.35
N ARG A 509 9.31 19.06 -0.88
CA ARG A 509 10.12 18.92 -2.10
C ARG A 509 9.28 18.78 -3.36
N GLY A 510 8.01 19.15 -3.30
CA GLY A 510 7.12 19.21 -4.46
C GLY A 510 6.67 17.83 -4.94
N TRP A 511 6.47 16.89 -4.01
CA TRP A 511 5.94 15.55 -4.29
C TRP A 511 6.77 14.75 -5.32
N LYS A 512 8.09 15.01 -5.38
CA LYS A 512 9.02 14.39 -6.33
C LYS A 512 9.48 13.01 -5.85
N ILE A 513 9.18 11.99 -6.64
CA ILE A 513 9.34 10.58 -6.27
C ILE A 513 10.81 10.17 -6.40
N LYS A 514 11.46 10.55 -7.52
CA LYS A 514 12.87 10.22 -7.78
C LYS A 514 13.79 10.73 -6.68
N ARG A 515 13.52 11.93 -6.16
CA ARG A 515 14.25 12.51 -5.02
C ARG A 515 14.13 11.64 -3.76
N MET A 516 12.94 11.13 -3.46
CA MET A 516 12.73 10.26 -2.29
C MET A 516 13.46 8.92 -2.44
N HIS A 517 13.54 8.36 -3.65
CA HIS A 517 14.39 7.19 -3.89
C HIS A 517 15.85 7.49 -3.58
N LYS A 518 16.40 8.59 -4.11
CA LYS A 518 17.79 8.96 -3.83
C LYS A 518 18.06 9.13 -2.35
N LEU A 519 17.16 9.79 -1.61
CA LEU A 519 17.26 9.95 -0.16
C LEU A 519 17.31 8.61 0.60
N ILE A 520 16.48 7.65 0.21
CA ILE A 520 16.44 6.31 0.82
C ILE A 520 17.70 5.50 0.46
N LEU A 521 18.06 5.44 -0.82
CA LEU A 521 19.14 4.59 -1.34
C LEU A 521 20.54 5.08 -0.93
N THR A 522 20.68 6.37 -0.62
CA THR A 522 21.92 6.95 -0.06
C THR A 522 22.02 6.81 1.47
N SER A 523 20.99 6.29 2.15
CA SER A 523 21.06 6.03 3.59
C SER A 523 21.96 4.83 3.90
N LYS A 524 22.72 4.90 5.00
CA LYS A 524 23.47 3.75 5.52
C LYS A 524 22.52 2.61 5.88
N THR A 525 21.31 2.94 6.33
CA THR A 525 20.24 2.00 6.68
C THR A 525 19.91 1.08 5.50
N TRP A 526 19.72 1.61 4.29
CA TRP A 526 19.48 0.79 3.09
C TRP A 526 20.74 0.02 2.65
N GLN A 527 21.92 0.63 2.81
CA GLN A 527 23.20 0.03 2.42
C GLN A 527 23.66 -1.10 3.33
N GLN A 528 22.97 -1.39 4.44
CA GLN A 528 23.34 -2.45 5.39
C GLN A 528 23.47 -3.83 4.73
N SER A 529 24.40 -4.63 5.25
CA SER A 529 24.49 -6.05 4.95
C SER A 529 23.29 -6.81 5.54
N SER A 530 22.97 -7.95 4.93
CA SER A 530 22.01 -8.90 5.51
C SER A 530 22.62 -9.73 6.65
N ASN A 531 23.95 -9.70 6.79
CA ASN A 531 24.70 -10.35 7.85
C ASN A 531 25.09 -9.33 8.93
N HIS A 532 25.00 -9.74 10.20
CA HIS A 532 25.40 -8.95 11.35
C HIS A 532 26.23 -9.83 12.30
N THR A 533 27.28 -9.31 12.93
CA THR A 533 28.13 -10.08 13.86
C THR A 533 27.34 -10.56 15.08
N GLU A 534 26.53 -9.67 15.66
CA GLU A 534 25.60 -9.96 16.77
C GLU A 534 24.26 -10.59 16.35
N PHE A 535 24.16 -11.21 15.16
CA PHE A 535 22.88 -11.69 14.61
C PHE A 535 22.08 -12.53 15.59
N SER A 536 22.70 -13.49 16.27
CA SER A 536 22.01 -14.39 17.21
C SER A 536 21.35 -13.64 18.37
N SER A 537 22.02 -12.62 18.93
CA SER A 537 21.48 -11.80 20.02
C SER A 537 20.37 -10.87 19.51
N TYR A 538 20.62 -10.18 18.40
CA TYR A 538 19.69 -9.19 17.85
C TYR A 538 18.42 -9.83 17.31
N ASN A 539 18.52 -11.02 16.71
CA ASN A 539 17.37 -11.77 16.23
C ASN A 539 16.48 -12.27 17.38
N GLN A 540 17.00 -12.48 18.59
CA GLN A 540 16.17 -12.80 19.76
C GLN A 540 15.38 -11.57 20.24
N LYS A 541 15.97 -10.37 20.15
CA LYS A 541 15.32 -9.11 20.53
C LYS A 541 14.31 -8.61 19.49
N ASP A 542 14.67 -8.70 18.21
CA ASP A 542 13.90 -8.17 17.08
C ASP A 542 14.02 -9.08 15.84
N SER A 543 13.42 -10.27 15.94
CA SER A 543 13.37 -11.25 14.84
C SER A 543 12.63 -10.73 13.60
N ALA A 544 11.68 -9.81 13.79
CA ALA A 544 10.90 -9.21 12.72
C ALA A 544 11.64 -8.07 12.00
N ASN A 545 12.83 -7.69 12.47
CA ASN A 545 13.63 -6.57 11.99
C ASN A 545 12.79 -5.28 11.92
N ARG A 546 12.03 -4.99 12.99
CA ARG A 546 11.24 -3.76 13.15
C ARG A 546 12.13 -2.55 13.43
N LEU A 547 13.35 -2.74 13.93
CA LEU A 547 14.34 -1.70 14.23
C LEU A 547 15.32 -1.42 13.08
N TRP A 548 15.25 -2.20 11.98
CA TRP A 548 16.10 -2.05 10.80
C TRP A 548 17.61 -2.18 11.09
N TRP A 549 18.00 -3.13 11.93
CA TRP A 549 19.40 -3.39 12.30
C TRP A 549 20.20 -4.17 11.23
N LYS A 550 19.54 -4.59 10.14
CA LYS A 550 20.14 -5.25 8.98
C LYS A 550 19.25 -5.10 7.74
N SER A 551 19.81 -5.40 6.56
CA SER A 551 18.99 -5.61 5.34
C SER A 551 18.21 -6.92 5.40
N GLU A 552 17.09 -6.97 4.68
CA GLU A 552 16.32 -8.19 4.46
C GLU A 552 16.75 -8.90 3.18
N ARG A 553 16.88 -10.23 3.24
CA ARG A 553 17.05 -11.03 2.04
C ARG A 553 15.74 -11.03 1.27
N ARG A 554 15.75 -10.50 0.05
CA ARG A 554 14.57 -10.35 -0.80
C ARG A 554 14.65 -11.27 -2.01
N ARG A 555 13.57 -12.03 -2.23
CA ARG A 555 13.34 -12.82 -3.44
C ARG A 555 12.93 -11.89 -4.57
N LEU A 556 13.40 -12.15 -5.79
CA LEU A 556 12.89 -11.49 -6.99
C LEU A 556 11.39 -11.77 -7.16
N ASP A 557 10.63 -10.73 -7.51
CA ASP A 557 9.23 -10.90 -7.93
C ASP A 557 9.15 -11.61 -9.29
N ALA A 558 7.96 -12.13 -9.62
CA ALA A 558 7.75 -12.96 -10.82
C ALA A 558 8.24 -12.28 -12.11
N GLU A 559 7.94 -10.99 -12.23
CA GLU A 559 8.31 -10.14 -13.36
C GLU A 559 9.83 -9.96 -13.43
N ALA A 560 10.49 -9.55 -12.33
CA ALA A 560 11.94 -9.38 -12.31
C ALA A 560 12.68 -10.70 -12.53
N LEU A 561 12.16 -11.83 -12.05
CA LEU A 561 12.77 -13.15 -12.26
C LEU A 561 12.75 -13.53 -13.75
N ARG A 562 11.61 -13.38 -14.42
CA ARG A 562 11.49 -13.64 -15.86
C ARG A 562 12.32 -12.67 -16.67
N ASP A 563 12.26 -11.38 -16.35
CA ASP A 563 13.02 -10.33 -17.05
C ASP A 563 14.53 -10.54 -16.86
N ALA A 564 14.98 -10.96 -15.68
CA ALA A 564 16.38 -11.30 -15.43
C ALA A 564 16.85 -12.47 -16.31
N MET A 565 16.03 -13.52 -16.48
CA MET A 565 16.38 -14.65 -17.36
C MET A 565 16.55 -14.21 -18.82
N LEU A 566 15.69 -13.30 -19.29
CA LEU A 566 15.77 -12.72 -20.63
C LEU A 566 16.98 -11.78 -20.78
N ALA A 567 17.30 -11.02 -19.72
CA ALA A 567 18.42 -10.09 -19.71
C ALA A 567 19.76 -10.86 -19.76
N VAL A 568 19.95 -11.85 -18.89
CA VAL A 568 21.21 -12.63 -18.85
C VAL A 568 21.39 -13.51 -20.08
N SER A 569 20.32 -13.94 -20.77
CA SER A 569 20.40 -14.65 -22.05
C SER A 569 20.61 -13.72 -23.26
N GLY A 570 20.63 -12.40 -23.06
CA GLY A 570 20.80 -11.40 -24.11
C GLY A 570 19.61 -11.29 -25.07
N GLU A 571 18.40 -11.68 -24.64
CA GLU A 571 17.19 -11.71 -25.48
C GLU A 571 16.18 -10.60 -25.15
N LEU A 572 16.31 -9.94 -23.99
CA LEU A 572 15.32 -8.97 -23.51
C LEU A 572 15.13 -7.79 -24.49
N ASP A 573 13.90 -7.61 -24.99
CA ASP A 573 13.47 -6.43 -25.74
C ASP A 573 13.11 -5.30 -24.76
N LEU A 574 13.89 -4.21 -24.80
CA LEU A 574 13.76 -3.04 -23.94
C LEU A 574 12.82 -1.95 -24.50
N ARG A 575 12.03 -2.23 -25.54
CA ARG A 575 11.02 -1.28 -26.03
C ARG A 575 9.97 -0.98 -24.97
N VAL A 576 9.86 0.30 -24.65
CA VAL A 576 8.90 0.86 -23.71
C VAL A 576 7.60 1.24 -24.43
N GLY A 577 6.46 0.87 -23.82
CA GLY A 577 5.11 1.27 -24.22
C GLY A 577 4.51 0.48 -25.37
N GLY A 578 3.30 0.85 -25.79
CA GLY A 578 2.52 0.18 -26.82
C GLY A 578 1.75 -1.05 -26.31
N PRO A 579 0.94 -1.69 -27.17
CA PRO A 579 0.19 -2.89 -26.81
C PRO A 579 1.05 -3.98 -26.18
N GLY A 580 0.46 -4.75 -25.25
CA GLY A 580 1.11 -5.91 -24.64
C GLY A 580 1.19 -7.12 -25.58
N PHE A 581 1.90 -8.16 -25.16
CA PHE A 581 1.98 -9.44 -25.85
C PHE A 581 1.21 -10.52 -25.09
N ARG A 582 0.62 -11.49 -25.79
CA ARG A 582 0.02 -12.66 -25.15
C ARG A 582 1.09 -13.74 -24.94
N PRO A 583 1.47 -14.08 -23.70
CA PRO A 583 2.48 -15.11 -23.45
C PRO A 583 2.02 -16.48 -23.93
N THR A 584 2.94 -17.37 -24.27
CA THR A 584 2.63 -18.79 -24.42
C THR A 584 2.20 -19.37 -23.07
N ILE A 585 1.04 -20.02 -23.04
CA ILE A 585 0.49 -20.73 -21.87
C ILE A 585 0.54 -22.22 -22.13
N ASP A 586 0.93 -22.99 -21.12
CA ASP A 586 1.00 -24.45 -21.21
C ASP A 586 -0.36 -25.07 -21.52
N ALA A 587 -0.38 -26.12 -22.34
CA ALA A 587 -1.61 -26.80 -22.74
C ALA A 587 -2.42 -27.31 -21.54
N ALA A 588 -1.75 -27.79 -20.47
CA ALA A 588 -2.40 -28.25 -19.25
C ALA A 588 -3.19 -27.13 -18.55
N ALA A 589 -2.68 -25.90 -18.58
CA ALA A 589 -3.37 -24.74 -18.01
C ALA A 589 -4.60 -24.31 -18.84
N LEU A 590 -4.71 -24.76 -20.09
CA LEU A 590 -5.85 -24.50 -20.97
C LEU A 590 -6.92 -25.61 -20.92
N GLU A 591 -6.63 -26.76 -20.31
CA GLU A 591 -7.52 -27.94 -20.35
C GLU A 591 -8.89 -27.70 -19.70
N GLY A 592 -8.95 -26.85 -18.67
CA GLY A 592 -10.18 -26.50 -17.96
C GLY A 592 -11.10 -25.52 -18.69
N LEU A 593 -10.69 -24.97 -19.84
CA LEU A 593 -11.47 -23.96 -20.56
C LEU A 593 -12.45 -24.59 -21.55
N SER A 594 -13.71 -24.11 -21.53
CA SER A 594 -14.80 -24.66 -22.35
C SER A 594 -14.57 -24.56 -23.87
N LYS A 595 -13.67 -23.68 -24.33
CA LYS A 595 -13.32 -23.50 -25.76
C LYS A 595 -11.81 -23.40 -25.98
N LYS A 596 -11.09 -24.51 -25.83
CA LYS A 596 -9.61 -24.59 -25.84
C LYS A 596 -8.92 -23.88 -27.00
N SER A 597 -9.35 -24.10 -28.25
CA SER A 597 -8.71 -23.55 -29.45
C SER A 597 -9.02 -22.08 -29.75
N ALA A 598 -10.03 -21.50 -29.10
CA ALA A 598 -10.38 -20.08 -29.20
C ALA A 598 -10.03 -19.31 -27.91
N ALA A 599 -9.55 -19.99 -26.88
CA ALA A 599 -9.36 -19.41 -25.55
C ALA A 599 -8.13 -18.49 -25.46
N TRP A 600 -7.07 -18.81 -26.21
CA TRP A 600 -5.80 -18.12 -26.13
C TRP A 600 -4.95 -18.27 -27.38
N ASN A 601 -4.61 -17.15 -28.01
CA ASN A 601 -3.67 -17.09 -29.13
C ASN A 601 -2.40 -16.35 -28.68
N PRO A 602 -1.26 -17.05 -28.49
CA PRO A 602 -0.04 -16.40 -28.08
C PRO A 602 0.51 -15.47 -29.17
N SER A 603 1.14 -14.38 -28.76
CA SER A 603 1.90 -13.50 -29.66
C SER A 603 3.09 -14.23 -30.28
N PRO A 604 3.64 -13.76 -31.41
CA PRO A 604 4.89 -14.27 -31.96
C PRO A 604 6.02 -14.33 -30.92
N PRO A 605 6.89 -15.35 -30.93
CA PRO A 605 7.93 -15.53 -29.91
C PRO A 605 8.82 -14.30 -29.66
N GLU A 606 9.12 -13.53 -30.70
CA GLU A 606 9.92 -12.30 -30.63
C GLU A 606 9.25 -11.19 -29.82
N GLU A 607 7.91 -11.05 -29.91
CA GLU A 607 7.17 -10.09 -29.08
C GLU A 607 7.14 -10.52 -27.61
N GLN A 608 7.21 -11.83 -27.35
CA GLN A 608 7.26 -12.36 -26.00
C GLN A 608 8.62 -12.12 -25.32
N LEU A 609 9.62 -11.58 -26.01
CA LEU A 609 10.91 -11.24 -25.38
C LEU A 609 10.89 -9.90 -24.65
N ARG A 610 9.76 -9.18 -24.69
CA ARG A 610 9.57 -7.93 -23.96
C ARG A 610 9.50 -8.15 -22.45
N ARG A 611 9.73 -7.06 -21.72
CA ARG A 611 9.53 -7.01 -20.27
C ARG A 611 8.16 -7.55 -19.86
N SER A 612 8.14 -8.22 -18.72
CA SER A 612 6.96 -8.89 -18.18
C SER A 612 5.83 -7.92 -17.83
N LEU A 613 6.12 -6.63 -17.65
CA LEU A 613 5.12 -5.56 -17.52
C LEU A 613 4.17 -5.47 -18.73
N TYR A 614 4.65 -5.83 -19.93
CA TYR A 614 3.88 -5.83 -21.17
C TYR A 614 3.15 -7.16 -21.44
N MET A 615 3.24 -8.11 -20.51
CA MET A 615 2.53 -9.36 -20.62
C MET A 615 1.02 -9.12 -20.44
N PHE A 616 0.21 -9.63 -21.38
CA PHE A 616 -1.23 -9.51 -21.32
C PHE A 616 -1.78 -10.25 -20.08
N SER A 617 -2.44 -9.51 -19.20
CA SER A 617 -2.97 -10.00 -17.92
C SER A 617 -4.46 -10.30 -18.03
N LYS A 618 -4.79 -11.58 -18.23
CA LYS A 618 -6.17 -12.07 -18.25
C LYS A 618 -6.57 -12.55 -16.86
N ARG A 619 -7.61 -11.92 -16.27
CA ARG A 619 -8.03 -12.18 -14.88
C ARG A 619 -8.37 -13.65 -14.62
N GLY A 620 -9.07 -14.29 -15.55
CA GLY A 620 -9.45 -15.71 -15.44
C GLY A 620 -8.37 -16.70 -15.87
N LEU A 621 -7.22 -16.24 -16.39
CA LEU A 621 -6.16 -17.12 -16.89
C LEU A 621 -4.79 -16.42 -16.82
N LEU A 622 -4.19 -16.45 -15.65
CA LEU A 622 -2.82 -15.97 -15.45
C LEU A 622 -1.79 -17.07 -15.76
N PRO A 623 -0.61 -16.74 -16.31
CA PRO A 623 0.42 -17.74 -16.59
C PRO A 623 0.91 -18.46 -15.32
N PRO A 624 0.99 -19.80 -15.31
CA PRO A 624 1.32 -20.57 -14.10
C PRO A 624 2.65 -20.21 -13.42
N MET A 625 3.67 -19.84 -14.21
CA MET A 625 4.95 -19.39 -13.66
C MET A 625 4.77 -18.09 -12.86
N MET A 626 3.95 -17.16 -13.34
CA MET A 626 3.73 -15.88 -12.68
C MET A 626 3.01 -16.09 -11.34
N THR A 627 1.95 -16.89 -11.32
CA THR A 627 1.19 -17.19 -10.09
C THR A 627 2.03 -17.97 -9.06
N THR A 628 2.86 -18.92 -9.51
CA THR A 628 3.78 -19.69 -8.63
C THR A 628 4.75 -18.78 -7.87
N PHE A 629 5.17 -17.67 -8.50
CA PHE A 629 6.07 -16.68 -7.91
C PHE A 629 5.32 -15.48 -7.30
N ASN A 630 4.06 -15.68 -6.93
CA ASN A 630 3.19 -14.73 -6.24
C ASN A 630 2.88 -13.45 -7.04
N PHE A 631 2.56 -13.57 -8.34
CA PHE A 631 1.95 -12.45 -9.08
C PHE A 631 0.68 -11.95 -8.38
N SER A 632 0.40 -10.65 -8.49
CA SER A 632 -0.71 -10.01 -7.77
C SER A 632 -2.07 -10.59 -8.16
N ASP A 633 -2.96 -10.73 -7.18
CA ASP A 633 -4.39 -10.82 -7.47
C ASP A 633 -4.83 -9.52 -8.14
N THR A 634 -5.33 -9.65 -9.37
CA THR A 634 -5.77 -8.47 -10.11
C THR A 634 -7.16 -8.02 -9.68
N THR A 635 -7.95 -8.84 -8.99
CA THR A 635 -9.38 -8.58 -8.67
C THR A 635 -9.58 -7.63 -7.49
N LEU A 636 -8.58 -7.49 -6.62
CA LEU A 636 -8.60 -6.64 -5.42
C LEU A 636 -7.33 -5.78 -5.35
N SER A 637 -7.43 -4.60 -4.73
CA SER A 637 -6.27 -3.72 -4.55
C SER A 637 -5.20 -4.42 -3.73
N CYS A 638 -4.00 -4.59 -4.29
CA CYS A 638 -2.93 -5.36 -3.67
C CYS A 638 -1.83 -4.45 -3.09
N GLY A 639 -1.98 -4.03 -1.83
CA GLY A 639 -0.98 -3.20 -1.14
C GLY A 639 0.35 -3.89 -0.87
N LYS A 640 0.34 -5.22 -0.79
CA LYS A 640 1.50 -6.07 -0.58
C LYS A 640 1.18 -7.47 -1.11
N ARG A 641 2.05 -7.99 -1.97
CA ARG A 641 1.99 -9.39 -2.41
C ARG A 641 2.48 -10.30 -1.29
N ASP A 642 1.91 -11.49 -1.21
CA ASP A 642 2.51 -12.57 -0.41
C ASP A 642 3.86 -12.96 -1.00
N VAL A 643 4.79 -13.34 -0.14
CA VAL A 643 6.09 -13.89 -0.56
C VAL A 643 6.21 -15.26 0.07
N THR A 644 6.02 -16.29 -0.75
CA THR A 644 6.22 -17.68 -0.32
C THR A 644 7.57 -18.18 -0.82
N THR A 645 8.16 -19.09 -0.04
CA THR A 645 9.34 -19.88 -0.40
C THR A 645 8.95 -21.34 -0.24
N VAL A 646 8.57 -21.99 -1.33
CA VAL A 646 8.03 -23.36 -1.34
C VAL A 646 8.74 -24.25 -2.37
N PRO A 647 8.87 -25.56 -2.13
CA PRO A 647 9.56 -26.46 -3.07
C PRO A 647 9.00 -26.45 -4.50
N THR A 648 7.70 -26.17 -4.65
CA THR A 648 7.04 -26.08 -5.96
C THR A 648 7.61 -24.98 -6.85
N GLN A 649 8.13 -23.89 -6.28
CA GLN A 649 8.79 -22.82 -7.04
C GLN A 649 10.08 -23.31 -7.70
N ALA A 650 10.93 -24.02 -6.96
CA ALA A 650 12.15 -24.63 -7.50
C ALA A 650 11.81 -25.67 -8.58
N LEU A 651 10.78 -26.51 -8.34
CA LEU A 651 10.30 -27.49 -9.33
C LEU A 651 9.78 -26.82 -10.60
N VAL A 652 9.09 -25.69 -10.51
CA VAL A 652 8.67 -24.92 -11.69
C VAL A 652 9.90 -24.45 -12.47
N LEU A 653 10.92 -23.87 -11.82
CA LEU A 653 12.14 -23.46 -12.52
C LEU A 653 12.90 -24.65 -13.14
N MET A 654 12.82 -25.83 -12.52
CA MET A 654 13.45 -27.04 -13.05
C MET A 654 12.76 -27.58 -14.30
N ASN A 655 11.45 -27.37 -14.47
CA ASN A 655 10.68 -28.04 -15.52
C ASN A 655 10.07 -27.06 -16.56
N ASN A 656 10.15 -25.76 -16.31
CA ASN A 656 9.47 -24.78 -17.17
C ASN A 656 10.20 -24.63 -18.53
N PRO A 657 9.48 -24.77 -19.67
CA PRO A 657 10.06 -24.64 -21.01
C PRO A 657 10.79 -23.32 -21.26
N LEU A 658 10.33 -22.22 -20.66
CA LEU A 658 10.98 -20.91 -20.77
C LEU A 658 12.38 -20.97 -20.17
N VAL A 659 12.55 -21.55 -18.97
CA VAL A 659 13.85 -21.62 -18.31
C VAL A 659 14.81 -22.51 -19.11
N HIS A 660 14.34 -23.62 -19.66
CA HIS A 660 15.13 -24.46 -20.55
C HIS A 660 15.56 -23.73 -21.83
N ALA A 661 14.65 -22.98 -22.46
CA ALA A 661 14.96 -22.20 -23.65
C ALA A 661 16.04 -21.15 -23.39
N ARG A 662 15.96 -20.41 -22.28
CA ARG A 662 16.98 -19.42 -21.88
C ARG A 662 18.32 -20.08 -21.54
N SER A 663 18.29 -21.23 -20.87
CA SER A 663 19.50 -22.00 -20.57
C SER A 663 20.23 -22.45 -21.84
N ARG A 664 19.49 -22.92 -22.85
CA ARG A 664 20.05 -23.28 -24.17
C ARG A 664 20.57 -22.05 -24.91
N ARG A 665 19.82 -20.95 -24.92
CA ARG A 665 20.26 -19.70 -25.57
C ARG A 665 21.58 -19.21 -24.99
N LEU A 666 21.69 -19.18 -23.66
CA LEU A 666 22.89 -18.73 -22.97
C LEU A 666 24.10 -19.60 -23.36
N ALA A 667 23.93 -20.93 -23.33
CA ALA A 667 24.97 -21.86 -23.75
C ALA A 667 25.39 -21.67 -25.21
N SER A 668 24.43 -21.57 -26.14
CA SER A 668 24.73 -21.34 -27.56
C SER A 668 25.45 -20.02 -27.79
N THR A 669 25.11 -18.97 -27.07
CA THR A 669 25.76 -17.65 -27.17
C THR A 669 27.22 -17.71 -26.73
N ILE A 670 27.50 -18.35 -25.59
CA ILE A 670 28.87 -18.51 -25.07
C ILE A 670 29.73 -19.37 -26.02
N ILE A 671 29.16 -20.44 -26.58
CA ILE A 671 29.86 -21.28 -27.56
C ILE A 671 30.14 -20.49 -28.85
N ALA A 672 29.17 -19.72 -29.34
CA ALA A 672 29.33 -18.90 -30.55
C ALA A 672 30.40 -17.81 -30.39
N ASN A 673 30.62 -17.30 -29.17
CA ASN A 673 31.69 -16.35 -28.86
C ASN A 673 33.10 -16.98 -28.85
N GLY A 674 33.23 -18.28 -29.13
CA GLY A 674 34.52 -18.96 -29.24
C GLY A 674 35.12 -19.43 -27.91
N ALA A 675 34.38 -19.31 -26.80
CA ALA A 675 34.84 -19.70 -25.48
C ALA A 675 35.16 -21.21 -25.41
N GLN A 676 36.23 -21.57 -24.70
CA GLN A 676 36.67 -22.97 -24.54
C GLN A 676 36.99 -23.31 -23.08
N GLY A 677 36.69 -24.55 -22.67
CA GLY A 677 37.05 -25.09 -21.35
C GLY A 677 36.67 -24.13 -20.21
N ARG A 678 37.68 -23.67 -19.45
CA ARG A 678 37.52 -22.77 -18.29
C ARG A 678 36.82 -21.45 -18.62
N ASP A 679 37.03 -20.93 -19.82
CA ASP A 679 36.44 -19.66 -20.26
C ASP A 679 34.91 -19.76 -20.35
N ARG A 680 34.36 -20.92 -20.70
CA ARG A 680 32.90 -21.13 -20.76
C ARG A 680 32.23 -21.02 -19.39
N VAL A 681 32.86 -21.59 -18.35
CA VAL A 681 32.34 -21.55 -16.97
C VAL A 681 32.40 -20.10 -16.46
N SER A 682 33.51 -19.42 -16.70
CA SER A 682 33.72 -18.03 -16.28
C SER A 682 32.71 -17.10 -16.96
N GLN A 683 32.49 -17.24 -18.27
CA GLN A 683 31.47 -16.47 -19.01
C GLN A 683 30.04 -16.75 -18.54
N LEU A 684 29.71 -18.00 -18.16
CA LEU A 684 28.40 -18.30 -17.57
C LEU A 684 28.19 -17.57 -16.24
N TRP A 685 29.18 -17.62 -15.36
CA TRP A 685 29.14 -16.93 -14.07
C TRP A 685 29.04 -15.41 -14.23
N SER A 686 29.83 -14.86 -15.16
CA SER A 686 29.80 -13.45 -15.51
C SER A 686 28.47 -13.01 -16.11
N ALA A 687 27.82 -13.85 -16.92
CA ALA A 687 26.49 -13.54 -17.47
C ALA A 687 25.38 -13.62 -16.40
N VAL A 688 25.40 -14.62 -15.53
CA VAL A 688 24.30 -14.90 -14.58
C VAL A 688 24.44 -14.12 -13.27
N PHE A 689 25.66 -13.99 -12.75
CA PHE A 689 25.96 -13.39 -11.45
C PHE A 689 26.82 -12.13 -11.51
N ALA A 690 27.33 -11.75 -12.70
CA ALA A 690 28.21 -10.60 -12.89
C ALA A 690 29.45 -10.66 -11.97
N ARG A 691 30.03 -11.85 -11.84
CA ARG A 691 31.29 -12.12 -11.13
C ARG A 691 31.94 -13.40 -11.66
N GLU A 692 33.21 -13.57 -11.34
CA GLU A 692 33.91 -14.84 -11.52
C GLU A 692 33.45 -15.92 -10.51
N PRO A 693 33.50 -17.22 -10.89
CA PRO A 693 33.25 -18.32 -9.97
C PRO A 693 34.35 -18.43 -8.91
N PHE A 694 33.97 -18.79 -7.69
CA PHE A 694 34.94 -19.19 -6.68
C PHE A 694 35.59 -20.53 -7.06
N ALA A 695 36.78 -20.82 -6.53
CA ALA A 695 37.54 -22.02 -6.89
C ALA A 695 36.73 -23.33 -6.72
N GLU A 696 35.91 -23.43 -5.67
CA GLU A 696 35.05 -24.58 -5.42
C GLU A 696 33.86 -24.65 -6.39
N GLU A 697 33.23 -23.52 -6.69
CA GLU A 697 32.14 -23.42 -7.67
C GLU A 697 32.63 -23.85 -9.06
N PHE A 698 33.82 -23.38 -9.43
CA PHE A 698 34.48 -23.73 -10.67
C PHE A 698 34.75 -25.25 -10.77
N ARG A 699 35.31 -25.84 -9.71
CA ARG A 699 35.55 -27.29 -9.63
C ARG A 699 34.27 -28.11 -9.76
N LEU A 700 33.19 -27.66 -9.12
CA LEU A 700 31.87 -28.30 -9.21
C LEU A 700 31.27 -28.16 -10.62
N ALA A 701 31.44 -27.00 -11.26
CA ALA A 701 31.00 -26.75 -12.62
C ALA A 701 31.73 -27.64 -13.64
N GLU A 702 33.06 -27.77 -13.55
CA GLU A 702 33.84 -28.68 -14.41
C GLU A 702 33.36 -30.13 -14.28
N LYS A 703 33.20 -30.61 -13.03
CA LYS A 703 32.68 -31.96 -12.77
C LYS A 703 31.27 -32.16 -13.34
N HIS A 704 30.40 -31.17 -13.22
CA HIS A 704 29.05 -31.21 -13.79
C HIS A 704 29.10 -31.30 -15.31
N LEU A 705 29.90 -30.46 -15.97
CA LEU A 705 30.05 -30.45 -17.42
C LEU A 705 30.59 -31.80 -17.93
N GLU A 706 31.63 -32.35 -17.33
CA GLU A 706 32.16 -33.69 -17.68
C GLU A 706 31.09 -34.78 -17.56
N THR A 707 30.28 -34.74 -16.49
CA THR A 707 29.23 -35.71 -16.24
C THR A 707 28.11 -35.61 -17.28
N GLN A 708 27.68 -34.39 -17.61
CA GLN A 708 26.63 -34.17 -18.60
C GLN A 708 27.11 -34.45 -20.02
N LEU A 709 28.36 -34.12 -20.36
CA LEU A 709 28.95 -34.45 -21.67
C LEU A 709 28.87 -35.95 -21.94
N ARG A 710 29.35 -36.80 -21.03
CA ARG A 710 29.25 -38.27 -21.14
C ARG A 710 27.82 -38.77 -21.27
N ARG A 711 26.86 -38.06 -20.69
CA ARG A 711 25.42 -38.40 -20.76
C ARG A 711 24.81 -38.03 -22.12
N PHE A 712 25.24 -36.92 -22.71
CA PHE A 712 24.71 -36.42 -23.99
C PHE A 712 25.46 -36.96 -25.21
N GLU A 713 26.70 -37.40 -25.08
CA GLU A 713 27.50 -38.02 -26.16
C GLU A 713 26.75 -39.16 -26.91
N PRO A 714 26.11 -40.14 -26.23
CA PRO A 714 25.39 -41.21 -26.92
C PRO A 714 24.17 -40.72 -27.71
N LEU A 715 23.58 -39.59 -27.30
CA LEU A 715 22.37 -39.02 -27.90
C LEU A 715 22.67 -38.26 -29.22
N ALA A 716 23.94 -38.01 -29.54
CA ALA A 716 24.36 -37.34 -30.76
C ALA A 716 24.40 -38.25 -32.01
N THR A 717 24.09 -39.54 -31.85
CA THR A 717 24.22 -40.54 -32.94
C THR A 717 23.02 -40.59 -33.90
N GLU A 718 21.96 -39.81 -33.66
CA GLU A 718 20.83 -39.64 -34.60
C GLU A 718 20.84 -38.25 -35.27
N PRO A 719 21.16 -38.14 -36.58
CA PRO A 719 21.31 -36.86 -37.28
C PRO A 719 20.07 -35.94 -37.21
N ALA A 720 18.87 -36.52 -37.16
CA ALA A 720 17.60 -35.79 -37.10
C ALA A 720 17.35 -35.10 -35.74
N GLN A 721 18.00 -35.55 -34.66
CA GLN A 721 17.84 -34.95 -33.33
C GLN A 721 18.84 -33.79 -33.11
N THR A 722 20.05 -33.86 -33.67
CA THR A 722 21.11 -32.85 -33.51
C THR A 722 20.75 -31.45 -34.02
N GLU A 723 19.96 -31.33 -35.10
CA GLU A 723 19.47 -30.02 -35.60
C GLU A 723 18.45 -29.35 -34.66
N GLN A 724 17.72 -30.14 -33.84
CA GLN A 724 16.72 -29.64 -32.89
C GLN A 724 17.21 -29.53 -31.45
N THR A 725 18.20 -30.32 -31.03
CA THR A 725 18.66 -30.41 -29.62
C THR A 725 19.99 -29.71 -29.35
N GLY A 726 20.83 -29.48 -30.37
CA GLY A 726 22.17 -28.90 -30.23
C GLY A 726 23.26 -29.94 -29.92
N SER A 727 24.54 -29.55 -30.01
CA SER A 727 25.65 -30.47 -29.75
C SER A 727 25.68 -30.95 -28.29
N PRO A 728 26.29 -32.11 -27.97
CA PRO A 728 26.48 -32.56 -26.58
C PRO A 728 27.10 -31.50 -25.67
N GLU A 729 28.04 -30.71 -26.20
CA GLU A 729 28.66 -29.59 -25.49
C GLU A 729 27.67 -28.47 -25.20
N THR A 730 26.79 -28.14 -26.15
CA THR A 730 25.73 -27.16 -25.97
C THR A 730 24.74 -27.62 -24.90
N LEU A 731 24.35 -28.90 -24.93
CA LEU A 731 23.43 -29.49 -23.95
C LEU A 731 24.03 -29.56 -22.55
N ALA A 732 25.31 -29.92 -22.42
CA ALA A 732 26.02 -29.95 -21.15
C ALA A 732 26.13 -28.54 -20.54
N LEU A 733 26.50 -27.55 -21.36
CA LEU A 733 26.59 -26.16 -20.92
C LEU A 733 25.21 -25.57 -20.59
N ALA A 734 24.17 -25.92 -21.36
CA ALA A 734 22.79 -25.53 -21.08
C ALA A 734 22.30 -26.14 -19.76
N SER A 735 22.69 -27.38 -19.44
CA SER A 735 22.38 -27.99 -18.14
C SER A 735 23.06 -27.24 -16.99
N LEU A 736 24.31 -26.78 -17.16
CA LEU A 736 24.96 -25.96 -16.14
C LEU A 736 24.26 -24.59 -15.99
N ALA A 737 23.96 -23.91 -17.11
CA ALA A 737 23.20 -22.66 -17.09
C ALA A 737 21.85 -22.81 -16.36
N HIS A 738 21.16 -23.93 -16.58
CA HIS A 738 19.90 -24.25 -15.92
C HIS A 738 20.04 -24.37 -14.39
N VAL A 739 21.13 -24.96 -13.90
CA VAL A 739 21.46 -25.01 -12.46
C VAL A 739 21.65 -23.59 -11.91
N LEU A 740 22.39 -22.73 -12.62
CA LEU A 740 22.65 -21.35 -12.16
C LEU A 740 21.38 -20.51 -12.10
N LEU A 741 20.52 -20.59 -13.12
CA LEU A 741 19.23 -19.89 -13.15
C LEU A 741 18.23 -20.37 -12.09
N ASN A 742 18.47 -21.53 -11.46
CA ASN A 742 17.67 -22.08 -10.37
C ASN A 742 18.35 -21.90 -8.99
N SER A 743 19.50 -21.23 -8.94
CA SER A 743 20.24 -21.02 -7.70
C SER A 743 19.62 -19.91 -6.83
N ASN A 744 19.88 -19.98 -5.53
CA ASN A 744 19.48 -18.91 -4.61
C ASN A 744 20.11 -17.56 -4.99
N GLU A 745 21.37 -17.53 -5.46
CA GLU A 745 22.04 -16.29 -5.87
C GLU A 745 21.36 -15.61 -7.06
N PHE A 746 20.76 -16.39 -7.97
CA PHE A 746 19.98 -15.83 -9.07
C PHE A 746 18.62 -15.29 -8.59
N ILE A 747 17.96 -16.04 -7.71
CA ILE A 747 16.57 -15.81 -7.28
C ILE A 747 16.46 -14.74 -6.18
N TYR A 748 17.53 -14.49 -5.42
CA TYR A 748 17.58 -13.51 -4.33
C TYR A 748 18.54 -12.34 -4.65
N LEU A 749 18.28 -11.19 -4.02
CA LEU A 749 19.11 -9.98 -4.19
C LEU A 749 20.41 -10.00 -3.39
N ASP A 750 20.47 -10.79 -2.31
CA ASP A 750 21.49 -10.74 -1.25
C ASP A 750 22.11 -12.10 -0.94
#